data_AF-A0A7S7NQZ3-F1
#
_entry.id   AF-A0A7S7NQZ3-F1
#
_cell.length_a   1.000
_cell.length_b   1.000
_cell.length_c   1.000
_cell.angle_alpha   90.00
_cell.angle_beta   90.00
_cell.angle_gamma   90.00
#
_symmetry.space_group_name_H-M   'P 1'
#
loop_
_entity.id
_entity.type
_entity.pdbx_description
1 polymer ?
#
loop_
_entity_poly.entity_id
_entity_poly.type
_entity_poly.pdbx_seq_one_letter_code
_entity_poly.pdbx_strand_id
1 'polypeptide(L)'
;MNCHCALGAAGLLGLLMTMTPLEAQDTRYPPDGEILPGPAKPADFADWLGQLKQWRHEKLIRMGYNGSEYARPELLWSQRNFIQPQVMVEDRFLYDPVTRRYTVDRFLDDVTQRYGGIDSILLWPVYPNIGIDIRNQFDLHYDLPGGPAGLRQMVADFHKRGVKVFWPTMPWDTGTREAGMAYWAAAARIAAETGSDGINGDTFHGLPLSYKTAADQAGRPVVLEPETALEADEQLAWNTMSWGYWKYPWVPGVSRYKWLEPRHMVNICARWAKDRNDQLQAAFFNGVGYESWENVWGIWNGITPRDGEALRRVATIERQFASLLVSPEWAPHTPTLQHGIFATKFPGAAGTLYTLVNRNAYDVAGRQLEAPATAGLRFFDVYHGRELQAERDGGRLVLNFEMEALGYGAIYVTAQPDAELPAFLTRMREMSARELRSYAQEWKALGQTRVEIPAARAATASPEGYVKIPAGRFEFQVSGIMIEGGNDVGVDVQYPGEPSARRHHRRMLEMPGFYLMKHPVTNAQFKKFMDATQYHPADDHNFLRDWKNGNYPEGWAQKPVTWVSLEDARAYAAWAGARLPHEWEWQYAAQGTDGRLYPWGAEFDASAVPPKETGRTVRAPSDVGAYPKGASPFGVEEMVGHVWQWTDEYTDEHTRAAVLRGGSYYWPQGSAWYFPNTYKLNEHGKYLLMAPAKDRSGLIGFRCALDL
;
A
#
# COMPACT_ATOMS: atom_id res chain seq x y z
N MET A 1 19.46 -39.31 36.00
CA MET A 1 18.86 -40.13 37.08
C MET A 1 17.65 -40.86 36.51
N ASN A 2 17.80 -42.20 36.35
CA ASN A 2 16.83 -43.31 36.43
C ASN A 2 15.38 -43.07 35.95
N CYS A 3 14.91 -43.71 34.87
CA CYS A 3 14.55 -45.14 34.66
C CYS A 3 13.05 -45.40 34.85
N HIS A 4 12.43 -45.96 33.80
CA HIS A 4 11.39 -47.02 33.75
C HIS A 4 10.59 -46.87 32.44
N CYS A 5 10.10 -47.90 31.75
CA CYS A 5 10.39 -49.33 31.64
C CYS A 5 9.60 -49.81 30.41
N ALA A 6 10.11 -50.80 29.68
CA ALA A 6 9.54 -51.34 28.45
C ALA A 6 8.47 -52.44 28.67
N LEU A 7 7.90 -52.90 27.54
CA LEU A 7 7.11 -54.12 27.24
C LEU A 7 5.60 -53.84 27.02
N GLY A 8 4.94 -54.24 25.93
CA GLY A 8 5.28 -55.03 24.75
C GLY A 8 3.98 -55.51 24.09
N ALA A 9 3.93 -55.71 22.77
CA ALA A 9 3.05 -56.69 22.08
C ALA A 9 3.26 -56.62 20.56
N ALA A 10 3.60 -57.75 19.96
CA ALA A 10 3.63 -57.98 18.52
C ALA A 10 2.21 -58.23 17.98
N GLY A 11 1.92 -57.78 16.75
CA GLY A 11 0.65 -58.08 16.10
C GLY A 11 0.57 -57.61 14.65
N LEU A 12 0.85 -58.56 13.74
CA LEU A 12 0.40 -58.70 12.35
C LEU A 12 0.37 -57.49 11.39
N LEU A 13 1.13 -57.63 10.31
CA LEU A 13 0.91 -56.98 9.02
C LEU A 13 -0.55 -57.18 8.56
N GLY A 14 -1.32 -56.09 8.59
CA GLY A 14 -2.50 -55.92 7.75
C GLY A 14 -2.15 -54.93 6.64
N LEU A 15 -2.17 -55.39 5.38
CA LEU A 15 -2.19 -54.52 4.21
C LEU A 15 -3.47 -53.66 4.28
N LEU A 16 -3.36 -52.47 4.88
CA LEU A 16 -4.31 -51.40 4.63
C LEU A 16 -3.93 -50.79 3.28
N MET A 17 -4.70 -51.12 2.25
CA MET A 17 -4.83 -50.25 1.08
C MET A 17 -5.24 -48.88 1.61
N THR A 18 -4.27 -47.98 1.71
CA THR A 18 -4.52 -46.56 1.79
C THR A 18 -5.19 -46.18 0.48
N MET A 19 -6.52 -46.16 0.46
CA MET A 19 -7.23 -45.29 -0.46
C MET A 19 -6.80 -43.87 -0.07
N THR A 20 -5.80 -43.36 -0.78
CA THR A 20 -5.55 -41.93 -0.85
C THR A 20 -6.87 -41.27 -1.24
N PRO A 21 -7.35 -40.25 -0.51
CA PRO A 21 -8.40 -39.42 -1.06
C PRO A 21 -7.89 -38.93 -2.41
N LEU A 22 -8.67 -39.21 -3.46
CA LEU A 22 -8.43 -38.66 -4.79
C LEU A 22 -8.61 -37.15 -4.63
N GLU A 23 -7.52 -36.42 -4.40
CA GLU A 23 -7.57 -34.96 -4.44
C GLU A 23 -8.01 -34.57 -5.85
N ALA A 24 -9.15 -33.89 -5.92
CA ALA A 24 -9.79 -33.46 -7.14
C ALA A 24 -8.99 -32.33 -7.81
N GLN A 25 -7.91 -32.69 -8.50
CA GLN A 25 -7.26 -31.82 -9.48
C GLN A 25 -7.33 -32.49 -10.87
N ASP A 26 -8.38 -32.17 -11.61
CA ASP A 26 -8.72 -32.79 -12.91
C ASP A 26 -7.91 -32.24 -14.12
N THR A 27 -6.81 -31.52 -13.89
CA THR A 27 -5.93 -31.04 -14.97
C THR A 27 -4.48 -31.50 -14.74
N ARG A 28 -3.77 -31.85 -15.83
CA ARG A 28 -2.32 -32.11 -15.79
C ARG A 28 -1.49 -30.85 -15.51
N TYR A 29 -2.13 -29.69 -15.55
CA TYR A 29 -1.55 -28.36 -15.35
C TYR A 29 -2.24 -27.68 -14.15
N PRO A 30 -2.05 -28.18 -12.92
CA PRO A 30 -2.71 -27.61 -11.75
C PRO A 30 -2.27 -26.15 -11.52
N PRO A 31 -3.18 -25.26 -11.08
CA PRO A 31 -2.79 -23.91 -10.71
C PRO A 31 -1.80 -23.90 -9.54
N ASP A 32 -0.75 -23.06 -9.61
CA ASP A 32 0.05 -22.59 -8.48
C ASP A 32 -0.58 -21.29 -7.96
N GLY A 33 -1.49 -21.42 -7.00
CA GLY A 33 -2.29 -20.31 -6.49
C GLY A 33 -3.19 -19.70 -7.57
N GLU A 34 -2.84 -18.48 -8.00
CA GLU A 34 -3.56 -17.69 -9.00
C GLU A 34 -3.05 -17.89 -10.43
N ILE A 35 -2.01 -18.72 -10.62
CA ILE A 35 -1.33 -18.88 -11.91
C ILE A 35 -1.42 -20.32 -12.41
N LEU A 36 -1.89 -20.48 -13.64
CA LEU A 36 -1.78 -21.71 -14.42
C LEU A 36 -0.43 -21.74 -15.15
N PRO A 37 0.32 -22.85 -15.11
CA PRO A 37 1.57 -22.96 -15.84
C PRO A 37 1.32 -23.00 -17.36
N GLY A 38 2.18 -22.31 -18.12
CA GLY A 38 2.19 -22.39 -19.58
C GLY A 38 2.66 -23.77 -20.09
N PRO A 39 2.49 -24.06 -21.40
CA PRO A 39 2.97 -25.30 -22.00
C PRO A 39 4.50 -25.39 -21.92
N ALA A 40 5.04 -26.59 -21.69
CA ALA A 40 6.48 -26.80 -21.57
C ALA A 40 7.21 -26.53 -22.89
N LYS A 41 6.58 -26.81 -24.03
CA LYS A 41 7.10 -26.57 -25.38
C LYS A 41 5.97 -26.10 -26.30
N PRO A 42 6.29 -25.34 -27.37
CA PRO A 42 5.28 -24.89 -28.33
C PRO A 42 4.46 -26.02 -28.97
N ALA A 43 5.05 -27.21 -29.15
CA ALA A 43 4.36 -28.38 -29.70
C ALA A 43 3.22 -28.90 -28.81
N ASP A 44 3.26 -28.62 -27.51
CA ASP A 44 2.27 -29.08 -26.53
C ASP A 44 1.04 -28.17 -26.47
N PHE A 45 1.08 -27.00 -27.14
CA PHE A 45 0.06 -25.96 -27.06
C PHE A 45 -1.37 -26.46 -27.29
N ALA A 46 -1.57 -27.27 -28.33
CA ALA A 46 -2.92 -27.75 -28.70
C ALA A 46 -3.52 -28.67 -27.62
N ASP A 47 -2.73 -29.59 -27.07
CA ASP A 47 -3.15 -30.48 -25.98
C ASP A 47 -3.38 -29.69 -24.69
N TRP A 48 -2.43 -28.82 -24.34
CA TRP A 48 -2.51 -27.94 -23.16
C TRP A 48 -3.77 -27.06 -23.19
N LEU A 49 -4.05 -26.38 -24.31
CA LEU A 49 -5.22 -25.51 -24.43
C LEU A 49 -6.52 -26.31 -24.37
N GLY A 50 -6.56 -27.48 -25.00
CA GLY A 50 -7.71 -28.39 -24.96
C GLY A 50 -8.04 -28.83 -23.53
N GLN A 51 -7.04 -29.25 -22.77
CA GLN A 51 -7.20 -29.63 -21.37
C GLN A 51 -7.65 -28.47 -20.48
N LEU A 52 -7.07 -27.27 -20.65
CA LEU A 52 -7.51 -26.10 -19.89
C LEU A 52 -8.94 -25.67 -20.20
N LYS A 53 -9.40 -25.82 -21.46
CA LYS A 53 -10.80 -25.55 -21.83
C LYS A 53 -11.75 -26.54 -21.17
N GLN A 54 -11.40 -27.83 -21.15
CA GLN A 54 -12.17 -28.84 -20.45
C GLN A 54 -12.22 -28.55 -18.94
N TRP A 55 -11.06 -28.28 -18.33
CA TRP A 55 -10.96 -27.94 -16.91
C TRP A 55 -11.82 -26.73 -16.53
N ARG A 56 -11.78 -25.66 -17.34
CA ARG A 56 -12.62 -24.48 -17.15
C ARG A 56 -14.11 -24.85 -17.17
N HIS A 57 -14.54 -25.62 -18.16
CA HIS A 57 -15.94 -26.02 -18.30
C HIS A 57 -16.43 -26.80 -17.06
N GLU A 58 -15.64 -27.79 -16.62
CA GLU A 58 -15.97 -28.60 -15.44
C GLU A 58 -16.01 -27.76 -14.15
N LYS A 59 -15.05 -26.85 -13.98
CA LYS A 59 -14.99 -25.96 -12.81
C LYS A 59 -16.21 -25.05 -12.73
N LEU A 60 -16.57 -24.37 -13.82
CA LEU A 60 -17.74 -23.49 -13.85
C LEU A 60 -19.04 -24.23 -13.52
N ILE A 61 -19.20 -25.49 -13.98
CA ILE A 61 -20.34 -26.33 -13.63
C ILE A 61 -20.35 -26.66 -12.14
N ARG A 62 -19.23 -27.10 -11.57
CA ARG A 62 -19.13 -27.48 -10.14
C ARG A 62 -19.45 -26.30 -9.21
N MET A 63 -19.00 -25.10 -9.60
CA MET A 63 -19.27 -23.86 -8.86
C MET A 63 -20.73 -23.41 -8.94
N GLY A 64 -21.56 -23.97 -9.83
CA GLY A 64 -22.88 -23.42 -10.16
C GLY A 64 -22.79 -22.00 -10.72
N TYR A 65 -21.70 -21.69 -11.44
CA TYR A 65 -21.41 -20.34 -11.90
C TYR A 65 -22.38 -19.88 -12.99
N ASN A 66 -22.94 -18.68 -12.83
CA ASN A 66 -23.90 -18.09 -13.79
C ASN A 66 -23.46 -16.74 -14.37
N GLY A 67 -22.37 -16.15 -13.87
CA GLY A 67 -21.80 -14.90 -14.36
C GLY A 67 -22.71 -13.66 -14.28
N SER A 68 -23.77 -13.71 -13.47
CA SER A 68 -24.76 -12.64 -13.34
C SER A 68 -24.17 -11.34 -12.79
N GLU A 69 -23.29 -11.41 -11.79
CA GLU A 69 -22.66 -10.21 -11.23
C GLU A 69 -21.77 -9.48 -12.25
N TYR A 70 -21.07 -10.20 -13.12
CA TYR A 70 -20.28 -9.61 -14.22
C TYR A 70 -21.14 -9.02 -15.34
N ALA A 71 -22.45 -9.30 -15.36
CA ALA A 71 -23.37 -8.73 -16.35
C ALA A 71 -24.10 -7.49 -15.83
N ARG A 72 -23.90 -7.11 -14.55
CA ARG A 72 -24.55 -5.95 -13.95
C ARG A 72 -24.08 -4.65 -14.62
N PRO A 73 -24.99 -3.84 -15.20
CA PRO A 73 -24.63 -2.60 -15.90
C PRO A 73 -23.72 -1.66 -15.10
N GLU A 74 -23.96 -1.55 -13.79
CA GLU A 74 -23.25 -0.69 -12.87
C GLU A 74 -21.81 -1.16 -12.55
N LEU A 75 -21.47 -2.43 -12.84
CA LEU A 75 -20.15 -3.01 -12.59
C LEU A 75 -19.35 -3.23 -13.89
N LEU A 76 -19.92 -3.03 -15.08
CA LEU A 76 -19.26 -3.31 -16.36
C LEU A 76 -17.91 -2.59 -16.55
N TRP A 77 -17.73 -1.45 -15.89
CA TRP A 77 -16.48 -0.70 -15.93
C TRP A 77 -15.28 -1.49 -15.36
N SER A 78 -15.50 -2.43 -14.43
CA SER A 78 -14.44 -3.22 -13.80
C SER A 78 -13.66 -4.06 -14.81
N GLN A 79 -14.32 -4.45 -15.90
CA GLN A 79 -13.76 -5.22 -17.00
C GLN A 79 -12.75 -4.42 -17.85
N ARG A 80 -12.63 -3.11 -17.57
CA ARG A 80 -11.75 -2.16 -18.25
C ARG A 80 -10.84 -1.42 -17.28
N ASN A 81 -10.65 -1.96 -16.07
CA ASN A 81 -9.82 -1.38 -15.02
C ASN A 81 -8.36 -1.86 -15.16
N PHE A 82 -7.60 -1.25 -16.06
CA PHE A 82 -6.25 -1.72 -16.37
C PHE A 82 -5.19 -1.15 -15.44
N ILE A 83 -5.39 0.07 -14.94
CA ILE A 83 -4.40 0.77 -14.11
C ILE A 83 -5.06 1.27 -12.83
N GLN A 84 -4.60 0.77 -11.70
CA GLN A 84 -5.08 1.14 -10.37
C GLN A 84 -3.90 1.45 -9.43
N PRO A 85 -3.60 2.72 -9.13
CA PRO A 85 -2.69 3.01 -8.04
C PRO A 85 -3.28 2.68 -6.67
N GLN A 86 -2.46 2.09 -5.80
CA GLN A 86 -2.67 2.09 -4.35
C GLN A 86 -1.95 3.29 -3.74
N VAL A 87 -2.71 4.17 -3.11
CA VAL A 87 -2.25 5.48 -2.64
C VAL A 87 -2.50 5.62 -1.15
N MET A 88 -1.42 5.86 -0.41
CA MET A 88 -1.48 6.29 0.99
C MET A 88 -2.10 7.68 1.04
N VAL A 89 -3.07 7.91 1.94
CA VAL A 89 -3.74 9.22 2.04
C VAL A 89 -2.79 10.36 2.44
N GLU A 90 -1.63 10.00 3.01
CA GLU A 90 -0.54 10.91 3.35
C GLU A 90 0.23 11.43 2.12
N ASP A 91 -0.09 10.98 0.90
CA ASP A 91 0.55 11.49 -0.31
C ASP A 91 0.21 12.97 -0.55
N ARG A 92 1.25 13.79 -0.62
CA ARG A 92 1.18 15.25 -0.77
C ARG A 92 0.66 15.72 -2.14
N PHE A 93 0.57 14.84 -3.12
CA PHE A 93 -0.12 15.11 -4.39
C PHE A 93 -1.62 14.91 -4.28
N LEU A 94 -2.06 14.03 -3.38
CA LEU A 94 -3.49 13.81 -3.10
C LEU A 94 -4.04 14.87 -2.14
N TYR A 95 -3.27 15.26 -1.12
CA TYR A 95 -3.68 16.26 -0.14
C TYR A 95 -2.56 17.26 0.15
N ASP A 96 -2.86 18.55 0.03
CA ASP A 96 -1.92 19.61 0.38
C ASP A 96 -2.12 20.04 1.84
N PRO A 97 -1.17 19.76 2.76
CA PRO A 97 -1.29 20.12 4.17
C PRO A 97 -1.20 21.64 4.42
N VAL A 98 -0.68 22.42 3.46
CA VAL A 98 -0.58 23.88 3.59
C VAL A 98 -1.92 24.54 3.30
N THR A 99 -2.52 24.22 2.14
CA THR A 99 -3.84 24.77 1.77
C THR A 99 -5.01 24.00 2.37
N ARG A 100 -4.76 22.82 2.94
CA ARG A 100 -5.72 21.90 3.58
C ARG A 100 -6.83 21.45 2.64
N ARG A 101 -6.43 21.00 1.46
CA ARG A 101 -7.35 20.60 0.40
C ARG A 101 -6.89 19.31 -0.26
N TYR A 102 -7.87 18.50 -0.63
CA TYR A 102 -7.65 17.44 -1.62
C TYR A 102 -7.31 18.08 -2.97
N THR A 103 -6.24 17.59 -3.60
CA THR A 103 -5.70 18.09 -4.87
C THR A 103 -5.81 17.01 -5.94
N VAL A 104 -7.01 16.48 -6.13
CA VAL A 104 -7.31 15.37 -7.06
C VAL A 104 -6.80 15.66 -8.48
N ASP A 105 -7.04 16.86 -9.02
CA ASP A 105 -6.55 17.20 -10.36
C ASP A 105 -5.02 17.19 -10.45
N ARG A 106 -4.32 17.70 -9.43
CA ARG A 106 -2.85 17.66 -9.39
C ARG A 106 -2.32 16.22 -9.40
N PHE A 107 -2.92 15.36 -8.60
CA PHE A 107 -2.57 13.94 -8.58
C PHE A 107 -2.82 13.28 -9.94
N LEU A 108 -4.00 13.50 -10.53
CA LEU A 108 -4.39 12.90 -11.81
C LEU A 108 -3.55 13.41 -12.98
N ASP A 109 -3.18 14.68 -12.98
CA ASP A 109 -2.32 15.26 -14.00
C ASP A 109 -0.90 14.69 -13.91
N ASP A 110 -0.37 14.48 -12.70
CA ASP A 110 0.92 13.81 -12.48
C ASP A 110 0.93 12.36 -13.02
N VAL A 111 0.00 11.51 -12.59
CA VAL A 111 -0.03 10.10 -13.04
C VAL A 111 -0.34 9.99 -14.54
N THR A 112 -1.09 10.94 -15.11
CA THR A 112 -1.26 11.07 -16.55
C THR A 112 0.06 11.38 -17.24
N GLN A 113 0.79 12.37 -16.73
CA GLN A 113 2.08 12.76 -17.27
C GLN A 113 3.12 11.65 -17.14
N ARG A 114 3.19 10.92 -16.02
CA ARG A 114 4.23 9.91 -15.75
C ARG A 114 3.98 8.60 -16.47
N TYR A 115 2.74 8.10 -16.51
CA TYR A 115 2.46 6.79 -17.11
C TYR A 115 1.09 6.64 -17.81
N GLY A 116 0.44 7.74 -18.20
CA GLY A 116 -0.70 7.69 -19.12
C GLY A 116 -2.06 7.51 -18.46
N GLY A 117 -2.18 7.81 -17.17
CA GLY A 117 -3.44 7.95 -16.46
C GLY A 117 -3.98 6.63 -15.93
N ILE A 118 -5.02 6.72 -15.11
CA ILE A 118 -5.52 5.63 -14.28
C ILE A 118 -7.02 5.42 -14.51
N ASP A 119 -7.50 4.20 -14.27
CA ASP A 119 -8.92 3.83 -14.41
C ASP A 119 -9.62 3.83 -13.04
N SER A 120 -8.88 3.51 -11.99
CA SER A 120 -9.34 3.59 -10.59
C SER A 120 -8.20 3.94 -9.63
N ILE A 121 -8.53 4.14 -8.36
CA ILE A 121 -7.57 4.38 -7.27
C ILE A 121 -8.04 3.68 -5.99
N LEU A 122 -7.12 3.03 -5.30
CA LEU A 122 -7.30 2.52 -3.95
C LEU A 122 -6.72 3.52 -2.95
N LEU A 123 -7.59 4.13 -2.12
CA LEU A 123 -7.20 5.12 -1.12
C LEU A 123 -7.04 4.48 0.25
N TRP A 124 -5.86 4.61 0.85
CA TRP A 124 -5.46 3.85 2.04
C TRP A 124 -5.23 4.73 3.28
N PRO A 125 -6.19 4.79 4.24
CA PRO A 125 -6.08 5.65 5.42
C PRO A 125 -5.56 4.98 6.70
N VAL A 126 -5.33 3.66 6.70
CA VAL A 126 -5.32 2.89 7.95
C VAL A 126 -3.91 2.55 8.44
N TYR A 127 -3.26 1.57 7.82
CA TYR A 127 -1.85 1.29 8.05
C TYR A 127 -0.98 2.40 7.42
N PRO A 128 0.19 2.79 7.96
CA PRO A 128 0.90 2.21 9.11
C PRO A 128 0.49 2.78 10.48
N ASN A 129 -0.38 3.78 10.54
CA ASN A 129 -0.65 4.49 11.81
C ASN A 129 -1.66 3.78 12.73
N ILE A 130 -2.46 2.83 12.23
CA ILE A 130 -3.43 2.10 13.06
C ILE A 130 -2.75 1.37 14.22
N GLY A 131 -3.39 1.38 15.40
CA GLY A 131 -2.85 0.78 16.61
C GLY A 131 -1.92 1.69 17.41
N ILE A 132 -1.65 2.91 16.92
CA ILE A 132 -1.05 3.98 17.73
C ILE A 132 -1.96 4.37 18.90
N ASP A 133 -3.28 4.27 18.72
CA ASP A 133 -4.35 4.49 19.69
C ASP A 133 -5.53 3.54 19.39
N ILE A 134 -6.65 3.70 20.10
CA ILE A 134 -7.81 2.81 20.01
C ILE A 134 -8.67 2.99 18.76
N ARG A 135 -8.40 3.97 17.89
CA ARG A 135 -9.18 4.15 16.66
C ARG A 135 -9.04 2.93 15.78
N ASN A 136 -10.18 2.42 15.32
CA ASN A 136 -10.21 1.32 14.36
C ASN A 136 -10.07 1.83 12.93
N GLN A 137 -10.03 0.90 11.98
CA GLN A 137 -9.92 1.20 10.56
C GLN A 137 -10.99 2.18 10.04
N PHE A 138 -12.20 2.14 10.58
CA PHE A 138 -13.30 3.00 10.15
C PHE A 138 -13.22 4.39 10.80
N ASP A 139 -12.76 4.48 12.05
CA ASP A 139 -12.48 5.76 12.70
C ASP A 139 -11.44 6.56 11.90
N LEU A 140 -10.35 5.91 11.49
CA LEU A 140 -9.30 6.54 10.68
C LEU A 140 -9.80 7.01 9.31
N HIS A 141 -10.80 6.34 8.76
CA HIS A 141 -11.49 6.79 7.55
C HIS A 141 -12.32 8.06 7.81
N TYR A 142 -13.12 8.08 8.88
CA TYR A 142 -13.95 9.25 9.21
C TYR A 142 -13.15 10.45 9.74
N ASP A 143 -11.93 10.23 10.22
CA ASP A 143 -10.99 11.26 10.66
C ASP A 143 -10.27 11.96 9.51
N LEU A 144 -10.50 11.55 8.26
CA LEU A 144 -9.96 12.25 7.10
C LEU A 144 -10.56 13.67 6.97
N PRO A 145 -9.80 14.64 6.41
CA PRO A 145 -10.23 16.03 6.27
C PRO A 145 -11.65 16.21 5.69
N GLY A 146 -12.49 16.96 6.41
CA GLY A 146 -13.88 17.24 6.01
C GLY A 146 -14.88 16.09 6.24
N GLY A 147 -14.44 14.96 6.81
CA GLY A 147 -15.27 13.80 7.12
C GLY A 147 -16.02 13.26 5.89
N PRO A 148 -17.20 12.63 6.08
CA PRO A 148 -17.97 12.04 4.98
C PRO A 148 -18.27 13.02 3.83
N ALA A 149 -18.49 14.31 4.13
CA ALA A 149 -18.78 15.32 3.12
C ALA A 149 -17.54 15.65 2.27
N GLY A 150 -16.38 15.83 2.91
CA GLY A 150 -15.10 16.05 2.22
C GLY A 150 -14.72 14.86 1.34
N LEU A 151 -14.88 13.64 1.86
CA LEU A 151 -14.60 12.41 1.12
C LEU A 151 -15.54 12.22 -0.07
N ARG A 152 -16.84 12.52 0.09
CA ARG A 152 -17.79 12.50 -1.04
C ARG A 152 -17.39 13.50 -2.13
N GLN A 153 -16.92 14.69 -1.76
CA GLN A 153 -16.45 15.67 -2.74
C GLN A 153 -15.20 15.19 -3.46
N MET A 154 -14.22 14.63 -2.74
CA MET A 154 -13.01 14.06 -3.33
C MET A 154 -13.34 12.92 -4.31
N VAL A 155 -14.23 12.00 -3.94
CA VAL A 155 -14.70 10.92 -4.84
C VAL A 155 -15.39 11.51 -6.08
N ALA A 156 -16.22 12.52 -5.90
CA ALA A 156 -16.86 13.21 -7.03
C ALA A 156 -15.85 13.89 -7.96
N ASP A 157 -14.73 14.41 -7.43
CA ASP A 157 -13.67 15.01 -8.23
C ASP A 157 -12.89 13.95 -9.05
N PHE A 158 -12.66 12.76 -8.50
CA PHE A 158 -12.15 11.62 -9.29
C PHE A 158 -13.14 11.22 -10.40
N HIS A 159 -14.44 11.14 -10.08
CA HIS A 159 -15.48 10.79 -11.05
C HIS A 159 -15.58 11.80 -12.21
N LYS A 160 -15.36 13.10 -11.97
CA LYS A 160 -15.33 14.12 -13.05
C LYS A 160 -14.26 13.81 -14.10
N ARG A 161 -13.19 13.11 -13.70
CA ARG A 161 -12.09 12.67 -14.57
C ARG A 161 -12.22 11.22 -15.02
N GLY A 162 -13.35 10.57 -14.71
CA GLY A 162 -13.65 9.18 -15.11
C GLY A 162 -12.96 8.11 -14.26
N VAL A 163 -12.34 8.49 -13.14
CA VAL A 163 -11.57 7.57 -12.27
C VAL A 163 -12.44 7.03 -11.14
N LYS A 164 -12.40 5.71 -10.94
CA LYS A 164 -13.17 4.99 -9.91
C LYS A 164 -12.43 4.93 -8.57
N VAL A 165 -13.14 4.85 -7.45
CA VAL A 165 -12.52 4.91 -6.12
C VAL A 165 -12.83 3.67 -5.28
N PHE A 166 -11.80 3.11 -4.64
CA PHE A 166 -11.89 1.99 -3.71
C PHE A 166 -11.48 2.41 -2.30
N TRP A 167 -12.14 1.80 -1.32
CA TRP A 167 -11.75 1.85 0.09
C TRP A 167 -11.37 0.45 0.59
N PRO A 168 -10.31 0.33 1.41
CA PRO A 168 -9.90 -0.95 1.96
C PRO A 168 -10.77 -1.35 3.15
N THR A 169 -10.81 -2.65 3.40
CA THR A 169 -11.29 -3.27 4.64
C THR A 169 -10.31 -4.35 5.05
N MET A 170 -10.02 -4.44 6.35
CA MET A 170 -8.99 -5.34 6.89
C MET A 170 -9.59 -6.29 7.93
N PRO A 171 -9.40 -7.62 7.79
CA PRO A 171 -9.90 -8.59 8.75
C PRO A 171 -9.03 -8.64 10.01
N TRP A 172 -7.78 -8.18 9.92
CA TRP A 172 -6.80 -8.27 11.01
C TRP A 172 -6.94 -7.17 12.07
N ASP A 173 -7.71 -6.11 11.81
CA ASP A 173 -7.99 -5.07 12.81
C ASP A 173 -8.96 -5.59 13.89
N THR A 174 -8.45 -6.37 14.82
CA THR A 174 -9.20 -7.05 15.89
C THR A 174 -8.86 -6.54 17.31
N GLY A 175 -7.84 -5.70 17.43
CA GLY A 175 -7.24 -5.22 18.69
C GLY A 175 -7.61 -3.80 19.05
N THR A 176 -8.03 -2.99 18.07
CA THR A 176 -8.55 -1.63 18.29
C THR A 176 -10.02 -1.67 18.71
N ARG A 177 -10.61 -0.51 19.00
CA ARG A 177 -12.00 -0.39 19.45
C ARG A 177 -12.98 -1.04 18.47
N GLU A 178 -13.99 -1.74 18.98
CA GLU A 178 -15.02 -2.31 18.12
C GLU A 178 -15.78 -1.23 17.33
N ALA A 179 -16.07 -1.53 16.06
CA ALA A 179 -16.83 -0.65 15.17
C ALA A 179 -18.30 -0.48 15.60
N GLY A 180 -18.82 -1.36 16.47
CA GLY A 180 -20.22 -1.41 16.87
C GLY A 180 -21.16 -1.97 15.80
N MET A 181 -20.62 -2.48 14.70
CA MET A 181 -21.32 -3.17 13.62
C MET A 181 -20.38 -4.13 12.89
N ALA A 182 -20.93 -5.00 12.05
CA ALA A 182 -20.12 -5.90 11.23
C ALA A 182 -19.33 -5.14 10.15
N TYR A 183 -18.16 -5.65 9.77
CA TYR A 183 -17.24 -4.93 8.86
C TYR A 183 -17.84 -4.73 7.46
N TRP A 184 -18.61 -5.71 6.96
CA TRP A 184 -19.35 -5.55 5.71
C TRP A 184 -20.39 -4.42 5.77
N ALA A 185 -21.05 -4.21 6.91
CA ALA A 185 -22.00 -3.13 7.08
C ALA A 185 -21.30 -1.77 7.16
N ALA A 186 -20.16 -1.71 7.86
CA ALA A 186 -19.35 -0.49 7.95
C ALA A 186 -18.75 -0.09 6.58
N ALA A 187 -18.19 -1.04 5.83
CA ALA A 187 -17.64 -0.82 4.50
C ALA A 187 -18.73 -0.41 3.50
N ALA A 188 -19.88 -1.09 3.49
CA ALA A 188 -21.02 -0.71 2.66
C ALA A 188 -21.55 0.70 2.98
N ARG A 189 -21.59 1.07 4.27
CA ARG A 189 -21.97 2.41 4.71
C ARG A 189 -20.99 3.47 4.20
N ILE A 190 -19.69 3.25 4.33
CA ILE A 190 -18.66 4.15 3.79
C ILE A 190 -18.82 4.31 2.27
N ALA A 191 -19.03 3.21 1.55
CA ALA A 191 -19.25 3.27 0.10
C ALA A 191 -20.50 4.10 -0.25
N ALA A 192 -21.60 3.92 0.47
CA ALA A 192 -22.82 4.70 0.27
C ALA A 192 -22.65 6.18 0.62
N GLU A 193 -21.94 6.50 1.71
CA GLU A 193 -21.72 7.86 2.20
C GLU A 193 -20.73 8.65 1.34
N THR A 194 -19.70 8.01 0.79
CA THR A 194 -18.70 8.66 -0.06
C THR A 194 -19.04 8.57 -1.54
N GLY A 195 -19.86 7.59 -1.93
CA GLY A 195 -20.16 7.29 -3.33
C GLY A 195 -19.07 6.49 -4.04
N SER A 196 -18.16 5.83 -3.31
CA SER A 196 -17.09 5.02 -3.89
C SER A 196 -17.63 3.81 -4.67
N ASP A 197 -16.80 3.28 -5.56
CA ASP A 197 -17.19 2.27 -6.54
C ASP A 197 -16.76 0.85 -6.16
N GLY A 198 -15.83 0.72 -5.20
CA GLY A 198 -15.26 -0.57 -4.82
C GLY A 198 -14.88 -0.69 -3.34
N ILE A 199 -14.82 -1.95 -2.88
CA ILE A 199 -14.28 -2.35 -1.58
C ILE A 199 -13.11 -3.30 -1.85
N ASN A 200 -11.92 -2.88 -1.43
CA ASN A 200 -10.71 -3.68 -1.50
C ASN A 200 -10.53 -4.48 -0.21
N GLY A 201 -10.23 -5.77 -0.30
CA GLY A 201 -10.08 -6.67 0.83
C GLY A 201 -8.62 -7.02 1.08
N ASP A 202 -7.94 -6.27 1.92
CA ASP A 202 -6.56 -6.54 2.31
C ASP A 202 -6.48 -7.77 3.22
N THR A 203 -5.61 -8.71 2.87
CA THR A 203 -5.41 -10.06 3.44
C THR A 203 -6.63 -10.98 3.35
N PHE A 204 -7.65 -10.61 2.59
CA PHE A 204 -8.84 -11.45 2.39
C PHE A 204 -8.65 -12.45 1.25
N HIS A 205 -8.66 -13.75 1.54
CA HIS A 205 -8.81 -14.80 0.53
C HIS A 205 -10.25 -14.87 -0.02
N GLY A 206 -10.67 -13.81 -0.73
CA GLY A 206 -12.06 -13.61 -1.13
C GLY A 206 -12.86 -12.83 -0.09
N LEU A 207 -13.54 -11.76 -0.51
CA LEU A 207 -14.47 -11.05 0.36
C LEU A 207 -15.75 -11.88 0.51
N PRO A 208 -16.29 -12.05 1.73
CA PRO A 208 -17.54 -12.76 1.94
C PRO A 208 -18.72 -12.12 1.20
N LEU A 209 -19.70 -12.94 0.79
CA LEU A 209 -20.94 -12.49 0.11
C LEU A 209 -21.72 -11.42 0.92
N SER A 210 -21.51 -11.34 2.23
CA SER A 210 -22.11 -10.31 3.09
C SER A 210 -21.69 -8.89 2.71
N TYR A 211 -20.48 -8.67 2.19
CA TYR A 211 -20.03 -7.36 1.69
C TYR A 211 -20.88 -6.90 0.51
N LYS A 212 -21.03 -7.76 -0.49
CA LYS A 212 -21.89 -7.52 -1.65
C LYS A 212 -23.33 -7.27 -1.23
N THR A 213 -23.87 -8.15 -0.39
CA THR A 213 -25.26 -8.06 0.09
C THR A 213 -25.51 -6.75 0.83
N ALA A 214 -24.59 -6.33 1.71
CA ALA A 214 -24.71 -5.07 2.44
C ALA A 214 -24.63 -3.85 1.52
N ALA A 215 -23.74 -3.88 0.52
CA ALA A 215 -23.59 -2.80 -0.45
C ALA A 215 -24.85 -2.62 -1.32
N ASP A 216 -25.41 -3.74 -1.82
CA ASP A 216 -26.69 -3.73 -2.56
C ASP A 216 -27.84 -3.20 -1.68
N GLN A 217 -27.93 -3.64 -0.42
CA GLN A 217 -28.96 -3.17 0.53
C GLN A 217 -28.81 -1.68 0.88
N ALA A 218 -27.58 -1.16 0.86
CA ALA A 218 -27.31 0.26 1.03
C ALA A 218 -27.62 1.10 -0.23
N GLY A 219 -28.10 0.47 -1.32
CA GLY A 219 -28.35 1.14 -2.60
C GLY A 219 -27.07 1.56 -3.32
N ARG A 220 -25.93 0.95 -2.96
CA ARG A 220 -24.62 1.21 -3.56
C ARG A 220 -23.97 -0.12 -3.94
N PRO A 221 -24.35 -0.73 -5.07
CA PRO A 221 -23.56 -1.82 -5.63
C PRO A 221 -22.12 -1.38 -5.86
N VAL A 222 -21.17 -2.23 -5.48
CA VAL A 222 -19.73 -1.97 -5.61
C VAL A 222 -19.02 -3.20 -6.15
N VAL A 223 -17.85 -2.96 -6.73
CA VAL A 223 -16.88 -4.01 -7.03
C VAL A 223 -16.25 -4.51 -5.72
N LEU A 224 -16.11 -5.82 -5.58
CA LEU A 224 -15.28 -6.42 -4.54
C LEU A 224 -13.95 -6.87 -5.14
N GLU A 225 -12.86 -6.50 -4.47
CA GLU A 225 -11.47 -6.75 -4.90
C GLU A 225 -10.65 -7.31 -3.72
N PRO A 226 -10.74 -8.62 -3.43
CA PRO A 226 -9.93 -9.27 -2.41
C PRO A 226 -8.46 -9.40 -2.82
N GLU A 227 -7.57 -9.49 -1.82
CA GLU A 227 -6.15 -9.80 -1.98
C GLU A 227 -5.93 -11.30 -2.15
N THR A 228 -5.09 -11.71 -3.11
CA THR A 228 -4.66 -13.10 -3.33
C THR A 228 -5.75 -14.06 -3.85
N ALA A 229 -5.40 -15.36 -3.90
CA ALA A 229 -6.31 -16.42 -4.27
C ALA A 229 -7.55 -16.47 -3.35
N LEU A 230 -8.71 -16.57 -3.98
CA LEU A 230 -9.99 -16.88 -3.35
C LEU A 230 -9.91 -18.18 -2.56
N GLU A 231 -10.49 -18.18 -1.35
CA GLU A 231 -10.58 -19.34 -0.46
C GLU A 231 -11.37 -20.49 -1.12
N ALA A 232 -12.40 -20.14 -1.90
CA ALA A 232 -13.19 -21.10 -2.66
C ALA A 232 -13.50 -20.55 -4.07
N ASP A 233 -13.51 -21.43 -5.08
CA ASP A 233 -13.74 -21.06 -6.48
C ASP A 233 -15.12 -20.38 -6.68
N GLU A 234 -16.12 -20.76 -5.89
CA GLU A 234 -17.47 -20.19 -5.90
C GLU A 234 -17.49 -18.68 -5.61
N GLN A 235 -16.51 -18.19 -4.86
CA GLN A 235 -16.38 -16.77 -4.53
C GLN A 235 -16.15 -15.90 -5.78
N LEU A 236 -15.69 -16.50 -6.88
CA LEU A 236 -15.55 -15.83 -8.18
C LEU A 236 -16.89 -15.29 -8.67
N ALA A 237 -18.02 -15.87 -8.23
CA ALA A 237 -19.35 -15.45 -8.62
C ALA A 237 -19.75 -14.05 -8.13
N TRP A 238 -19.10 -13.52 -7.07
CA TRP A 238 -19.40 -12.19 -6.53
C TRP A 238 -18.18 -11.29 -6.27
N ASN A 239 -16.96 -11.83 -6.29
CA ASN A 239 -15.72 -11.03 -6.33
C ASN A 239 -15.37 -10.73 -7.79
N THR A 240 -15.82 -9.59 -8.30
CA THR A 240 -15.72 -9.25 -9.73
C THR A 240 -14.34 -8.72 -10.16
N MET A 241 -13.48 -8.43 -9.20
CA MET A 241 -12.05 -8.15 -9.40
C MET A 241 -11.24 -8.89 -8.33
N SER A 242 -9.92 -8.90 -8.46
CA SER A 242 -8.98 -9.24 -7.39
C SER A 242 -7.67 -8.48 -7.57
N TRP A 243 -6.81 -8.50 -6.57
CA TRP A 243 -5.42 -8.04 -6.69
C TRP A 243 -4.48 -9.05 -6.05
N GLY A 244 -3.22 -9.09 -6.48
CA GLY A 244 -2.32 -10.11 -5.97
C GLY A 244 -0.89 -10.06 -6.48
N TYR A 245 -0.05 -10.88 -5.85
CA TYR A 245 1.38 -10.97 -6.08
C TYR A 245 1.71 -12.27 -6.82
N TRP A 246 2.30 -12.15 -8.01
CA TRP A 246 2.63 -13.31 -8.83
C TRP A 246 4.13 -13.58 -8.88
N LYS A 247 4.45 -14.80 -9.32
CA LYS A 247 5.78 -15.17 -9.80
C LYS A 247 5.83 -14.96 -11.32
N TYR A 248 6.99 -14.57 -11.84
CA TYR A 248 7.17 -14.24 -13.25
C TYR A 248 8.19 -15.17 -13.92
N PRO A 249 7.83 -16.45 -14.19
CA PRO A 249 8.72 -17.40 -14.85
C PRO A 249 9.05 -16.98 -16.29
N TRP A 250 10.05 -17.64 -16.89
CA TRP A 250 10.45 -17.39 -18.28
C TRP A 250 9.30 -17.58 -19.27
N VAL A 251 8.57 -18.70 -19.15
CA VAL A 251 7.32 -18.94 -19.88
C VAL A 251 6.20 -18.26 -19.08
N PRO A 252 5.55 -17.20 -19.60
CA PRO A 252 4.55 -16.46 -18.84
C PRO A 252 3.44 -17.35 -18.27
N GLY A 253 3.11 -17.13 -17.00
CA GLY A 253 1.97 -17.76 -16.35
C GLY A 253 0.64 -17.23 -16.88
N VAL A 254 -0.41 -18.05 -16.82
CA VAL A 254 -1.77 -17.68 -17.21
C VAL A 254 -2.61 -17.41 -15.97
N SER A 255 -3.30 -16.27 -15.92
CA SER A 255 -4.20 -15.92 -14.82
C SER A 255 -5.33 -16.94 -14.69
N ARG A 256 -5.43 -17.60 -13.54
CA ARG A 256 -6.47 -18.58 -13.22
C ARG A 256 -7.86 -17.95 -13.29
N TYR A 257 -8.06 -16.80 -12.64
CA TYR A 257 -9.38 -16.18 -12.54
C TYR A 257 -9.83 -15.57 -13.87
N LYS A 258 -8.91 -14.93 -14.62
CA LYS A 258 -9.18 -14.51 -16.00
C LYS A 258 -9.48 -15.71 -16.91
N TRP A 259 -8.81 -16.85 -16.72
CA TRP A 259 -9.09 -18.06 -17.49
C TRP A 259 -10.50 -18.58 -17.21
N LEU A 260 -10.90 -18.68 -15.94
CA LEU A 260 -12.24 -19.15 -15.53
C LEU A 260 -13.33 -18.17 -16.00
N GLU A 261 -13.16 -16.87 -15.71
CA GLU A 261 -14.04 -15.78 -16.09
C GLU A 261 -13.24 -14.65 -16.78
N PRO A 262 -13.23 -14.58 -18.13
CA PRO A 262 -12.47 -13.59 -18.90
C PRO A 262 -12.84 -12.13 -18.65
N ARG A 263 -13.99 -11.86 -18.03
CA ARG A 263 -14.35 -10.51 -17.59
C ARG A 263 -13.70 -10.11 -16.26
N HIS A 264 -13.16 -11.06 -15.50
CA HIS A 264 -12.51 -10.81 -14.22
C HIS A 264 -11.21 -10.06 -14.40
N MET A 265 -11.07 -8.92 -13.72
CA MET A 265 -9.85 -8.12 -13.74
C MET A 265 -9.01 -8.44 -12.51
N VAL A 266 -7.77 -8.84 -12.74
CA VAL A 266 -6.78 -9.01 -11.67
C VAL A 266 -5.79 -7.85 -11.75
N ASN A 267 -5.66 -7.06 -10.70
CA ASN A 267 -4.64 -6.03 -10.61
C ASN A 267 -3.36 -6.63 -10.00
N ILE A 268 -2.35 -6.86 -10.84
CA ILE A 268 -1.09 -7.47 -10.41
C ILE A 268 -0.25 -6.42 -9.67
N CYS A 269 0.24 -6.77 -8.47
CA CYS A 269 1.10 -5.92 -7.66
C CYS A 269 2.49 -6.54 -7.45
N ALA A 270 3.50 -5.68 -7.37
CA ALA A 270 4.83 -6.04 -6.86
C ALA A 270 5.47 -4.83 -6.17
N ARG A 271 4.91 -4.46 -5.01
CA ARG A 271 5.23 -3.22 -4.27
C ARG A 271 6.73 -2.97 -4.00
N TRP A 272 7.56 -4.01 -3.95
CA TRP A 272 9.01 -3.89 -3.70
C TRP A 272 9.90 -4.05 -4.93
N ALA A 273 9.34 -4.42 -6.08
CA ALA A 273 10.13 -4.45 -7.32
C ALA A 273 10.66 -3.03 -7.60
N LYS A 274 11.85 -2.90 -8.17
CA LYS A 274 12.42 -1.61 -8.65
C LYS A 274 12.35 -1.48 -10.17
N ASP A 275 12.30 -2.61 -10.85
CA ASP A 275 11.98 -2.77 -12.27
C ASP A 275 10.58 -3.40 -12.35
N ARG A 276 9.67 -2.81 -13.12
CA ARG A 276 8.27 -3.28 -13.25
C ARG A 276 8.04 -4.16 -14.48
N ASN A 277 9.06 -4.42 -15.29
CA ASN A 277 8.85 -5.01 -16.60
C ASN A 277 8.21 -6.40 -16.56
N ASP A 278 8.57 -7.24 -15.58
CA ASP A 278 7.99 -8.57 -15.43
C ASP A 278 6.49 -8.52 -15.15
N GLN A 279 6.07 -7.61 -14.27
CA GLN A 279 4.67 -7.38 -13.91
C GLN A 279 3.89 -6.84 -15.11
N LEU A 280 4.44 -5.84 -15.79
CA LEU A 280 3.81 -5.21 -16.95
C LEU A 280 3.66 -6.18 -18.12
N GLN A 281 4.67 -7.01 -18.39
CA GLN A 281 4.57 -8.07 -19.40
C GLN A 281 3.54 -9.13 -19.02
N ALA A 282 3.49 -9.54 -17.74
CA ALA A 282 2.51 -10.51 -17.29
C ALA A 282 1.07 -9.97 -17.37
N ALA A 283 0.85 -8.71 -17.01
CA ALA A 283 -0.43 -8.01 -17.14
C ALA A 283 -0.89 -7.99 -18.61
N PHE A 284 -0.02 -7.50 -19.49
CA PHE A 284 -0.31 -7.38 -20.92
C PHE A 284 -0.50 -8.72 -21.63
N PHE A 285 0.28 -9.74 -21.26
CA PHE A 285 0.14 -11.10 -21.79
C PHE A 285 -1.22 -11.71 -21.41
N ASN A 286 -1.73 -11.42 -20.21
CA ASN A 286 -2.99 -11.96 -19.71
C ASN A 286 -4.21 -11.07 -20.02
N GLY A 287 -4.01 -9.81 -20.43
CA GLY A 287 -5.09 -8.83 -20.57
C GLY A 287 -5.75 -8.51 -19.21
N VAL A 288 -4.92 -8.42 -18.16
CA VAL A 288 -5.32 -8.07 -16.79
C VAL A 288 -4.67 -6.75 -16.38
N GLY A 289 -5.03 -6.22 -15.21
CA GLY A 289 -4.59 -4.91 -14.75
C GLY A 289 -3.27 -4.93 -14.00
N TYR A 290 -2.77 -3.73 -13.73
CA TYR A 290 -1.57 -3.47 -12.96
C TYR A 290 -1.89 -2.53 -11.79
N GLU A 291 -1.50 -2.95 -10.59
CA GLU A 291 -1.56 -2.10 -9.41
C GLU A 291 -0.24 -1.36 -9.22
N SER A 292 -0.26 -0.04 -9.42
CA SER A 292 0.93 0.78 -9.16
C SER A 292 0.98 1.19 -7.68
N TRP A 293 1.81 0.53 -6.90
CA TRP A 293 2.06 0.91 -5.51
C TRP A 293 3.40 1.64 -5.37
N GLU A 294 3.35 2.97 -5.47
CA GLU A 294 4.56 3.83 -5.45
C GLU A 294 4.89 4.34 -4.06
N ASN A 295 3.88 4.76 -3.28
CA ASN A 295 4.09 5.14 -1.88
C ASN A 295 3.83 3.92 -0.99
N VAL A 296 4.90 3.18 -0.68
CA VAL A 296 4.82 1.97 0.15
C VAL A 296 5.02 2.38 1.60
N TRP A 297 3.93 2.84 2.25
CA TRP A 297 3.91 3.22 3.66
C TRP A 297 4.91 4.32 4.05
N GLY A 298 4.99 5.36 3.21
CA GLY A 298 5.92 6.48 3.38
C GLY A 298 7.32 6.17 2.86
N ILE A 299 7.47 5.14 2.02
CA ILE A 299 8.68 4.80 1.26
C ILE A 299 8.35 4.98 -0.22
N TRP A 300 9.00 5.96 -0.86
CA TRP A 300 8.78 6.22 -2.27
C TRP A 300 9.52 5.21 -3.15
N ASN A 301 8.76 4.31 -3.78
CA ASN A 301 9.19 3.35 -4.78
C ASN A 301 8.56 3.67 -6.15
N GLY A 302 8.83 4.87 -6.67
CA GLY A 302 8.24 5.37 -7.91
C GLY A 302 8.58 4.56 -9.17
N ILE A 303 7.67 4.60 -10.14
CA ILE A 303 7.82 4.01 -11.47
C ILE A 303 8.91 4.75 -12.25
N THR A 304 9.81 3.99 -12.88
CA THR A 304 10.91 4.56 -13.69
C THR A 304 10.38 5.16 -15.00
N PRO A 305 11.06 6.13 -15.63
CA PRO A 305 10.64 6.66 -16.93
C PRO A 305 10.42 5.58 -18.01
N ARG A 306 11.25 4.54 -18.01
CA ARG A 306 11.11 3.40 -18.95
C ARG A 306 9.86 2.58 -18.68
N ASP A 307 9.59 2.24 -17.42
CA ASP A 307 8.40 1.48 -17.05
C ASP A 307 7.12 2.30 -17.21
N GLY A 308 7.17 3.61 -16.94
CA GLY A 308 6.05 4.52 -17.15
C GLY A 308 5.69 4.68 -18.62
N GLU A 309 6.67 4.69 -19.52
CA GLU A 309 6.42 4.65 -20.96
C GLU A 309 5.88 3.30 -21.43
N ALA A 310 6.40 2.19 -20.92
CA ALA A 310 5.86 0.86 -21.22
C ALA A 310 4.38 0.77 -20.79
N LEU A 311 4.08 1.20 -19.57
CA LEU A 311 2.72 1.23 -19.03
C LEU A 311 1.78 2.12 -19.86
N ARG A 312 2.24 3.32 -20.25
CA ARG A 312 1.48 4.24 -21.12
C ARG A 312 1.08 3.58 -22.44
N ARG A 313 2.02 2.91 -23.11
CA ARG A 313 1.79 2.24 -24.40
C ARG A 313 0.84 1.06 -24.25
N VAL A 314 1.10 0.20 -23.28
CA VAL A 314 0.29 -0.99 -22.97
C VAL A 314 -1.14 -0.59 -22.62
N ALA A 315 -1.33 0.31 -21.66
CA ALA A 315 -2.64 0.77 -21.23
C ALA A 315 -3.42 1.46 -22.37
N THR A 316 -2.74 2.15 -23.28
CA THR A 316 -3.40 2.77 -24.45
C THR A 316 -3.98 1.69 -25.38
N ILE A 317 -3.25 0.60 -25.62
CA ILE A 317 -3.74 -0.55 -26.41
C ILE A 317 -4.87 -1.25 -25.66
N GLU A 318 -4.71 -1.52 -24.37
CA GLU A 318 -5.71 -2.23 -23.57
C GLU A 318 -7.05 -1.49 -23.53
N ARG A 319 -7.03 -0.16 -23.34
CA ARG A 319 -8.24 0.67 -23.36
C ARG A 319 -8.94 0.67 -24.72
N GLN A 320 -8.18 0.73 -25.81
CA GLN A 320 -8.70 0.68 -27.19
C GLN A 320 -9.39 -0.65 -27.49
N PHE A 321 -8.78 -1.76 -27.05
CA PHE A 321 -9.22 -3.11 -27.39
C PHE A 321 -9.87 -3.86 -26.22
N ALA A 322 -10.35 -3.14 -25.20
CA ALA A 322 -10.87 -3.72 -23.97
C ALA A 322 -11.97 -4.77 -24.20
N SER A 323 -12.82 -4.57 -25.21
CA SER A 323 -13.88 -5.53 -25.58
C SER A 323 -13.36 -6.87 -26.08
N LEU A 324 -12.12 -6.92 -26.59
CA LEU A 324 -11.47 -8.17 -27.01
C LEU A 324 -10.76 -8.85 -25.83
N LEU A 325 -10.23 -8.07 -24.88
CA LEU A 325 -9.53 -8.59 -23.70
C LEU A 325 -10.43 -9.35 -22.72
N VAL A 326 -11.75 -9.31 -22.92
CA VAL A 326 -12.74 -10.13 -22.20
C VAL A 326 -13.24 -11.32 -23.01
N SER A 327 -12.52 -11.71 -24.07
CA SER A 327 -12.94 -12.78 -24.98
C SER A 327 -13.09 -14.13 -24.26
N PRO A 328 -14.25 -14.80 -24.38
CA PRO A 328 -14.41 -16.17 -23.87
C PRO A 328 -13.49 -17.18 -24.58
N GLU A 329 -13.06 -16.85 -25.80
CA GLU A 329 -12.26 -17.70 -26.68
C GLU A 329 -10.77 -17.31 -26.70
N TRP A 330 -10.31 -16.52 -25.72
CA TRP A 330 -8.91 -16.17 -25.63
C TRP A 330 -8.01 -17.41 -25.54
N ALA A 331 -6.84 -17.34 -26.18
CA ALA A 331 -5.88 -18.42 -26.30
C ALA A 331 -4.47 -17.91 -25.96
N PRO A 332 -4.08 -17.91 -24.67
CA PRO A 332 -2.71 -17.63 -24.25
C PRO A 332 -1.74 -18.67 -24.79
N HIS A 333 -0.47 -18.28 -24.99
CA HIS A 333 0.57 -19.11 -25.61
C HIS A 333 0.27 -19.51 -27.06
N THR A 334 -0.46 -18.68 -27.80
CA THR A 334 -0.63 -18.89 -29.24
C THR A 334 0.76 -19.01 -29.90
N PRO A 335 1.02 -20.07 -30.70
CA PRO A 335 2.35 -20.37 -31.20
C PRO A 335 2.99 -19.21 -31.97
N THR A 336 4.23 -18.94 -31.64
CA THR A 336 5.11 -17.97 -32.31
C THR A 336 6.24 -18.71 -33.02
N LEU A 337 6.88 -18.03 -33.98
CA LEU A 337 7.95 -18.59 -34.80
C LEU A 337 9.36 -18.35 -34.22
N GLN A 338 9.46 -17.48 -33.21
CA GLN A 338 10.73 -17.09 -32.59
C GLN A 338 10.81 -17.52 -31.14
N HIS A 339 12.00 -17.95 -30.71
CA HIS A 339 12.25 -18.30 -29.31
C HIS A 339 12.13 -17.08 -28.40
N GLY A 340 11.51 -17.25 -27.23
CA GLY A 340 11.36 -16.20 -26.22
C GLY A 340 10.31 -15.13 -26.55
N ILE A 341 9.60 -15.27 -27.68
CA ILE A 341 8.42 -14.46 -28.00
C ILE A 341 7.19 -15.26 -27.59
N PHE A 342 6.37 -14.70 -26.71
CA PHE A 342 5.13 -15.31 -26.24
C PHE A 342 3.95 -14.45 -26.66
N ALA A 343 2.89 -15.08 -27.20
CA ALA A 343 1.72 -14.39 -27.69
C ALA A 343 0.43 -14.91 -27.06
N THR A 344 -0.53 -14.00 -26.87
CA THR A 344 -1.91 -14.31 -26.47
C THR A 344 -2.87 -13.81 -27.53
N LYS A 345 -3.81 -14.65 -27.94
CA LYS A 345 -4.84 -14.32 -28.93
C LYS A 345 -6.17 -14.01 -28.24
N PHE A 346 -6.78 -12.89 -28.58
CA PHE A 346 -8.07 -12.39 -28.09
C PHE A 346 -9.04 -12.15 -29.26
N PRO A 347 -9.83 -13.17 -29.66
CA PRO A 347 -10.78 -13.03 -30.75
C PRO A 347 -12.10 -12.38 -30.29
N GLY A 348 -12.75 -11.62 -31.17
CA GLY A 348 -14.08 -11.06 -30.92
C GLY A 348 -14.78 -10.62 -32.21
N ALA A 349 -15.94 -10.00 -32.07
CA ALA A 349 -16.78 -9.63 -33.21
C ALA A 349 -16.12 -8.62 -34.16
N ALA A 350 -15.33 -7.67 -33.61
CA ALA A 350 -14.66 -6.63 -34.40
C ALA A 350 -13.38 -7.12 -35.11
N GLY A 351 -12.78 -8.22 -34.63
CA GLY A 351 -11.50 -8.71 -35.08
C GLY A 351 -10.79 -9.54 -34.02
N THR A 352 -9.49 -9.76 -34.20
CA THR A 352 -8.64 -10.48 -33.24
C THR A 352 -7.46 -9.62 -32.85
N LEU A 353 -7.26 -9.42 -31.55
CA LEU A 353 -6.04 -8.83 -31.01
C LEU A 353 -5.07 -9.94 -30.61
N TYR A 354 -3.80 -9.77 -30.95
CA TYR A 354 -2.71 -10.56 -30.40
C TYR A 354 -1.85 -9.63 -29.54
N THR A 355 -1.64 -9.95 -28.27
CA THR A 355 -0.61 -9.31 -27.45
C THR A 355 0.63 -10.19 -27.46
N LEU A 356 1.81 -9.59 -27.49
CA LEU A 356 3.09 -10.28 -27.55
C LEU A 356 4.07 -9.65 -26.55
N VAL A 357 4.92 -10.49 -25.97
CA VAL A 357 6.04 -10.06 -25.11
C VAL A 357 7.33 -10.72 -25.59
N ASN A 358 8.41 -9.94 -25.63
CA ASN A 358 9.75 -10.46 -25.85
C ASN A 358 10.42 -10.66 -24.49
N ARG A 359 10.70 -11.91 -24.11
CA ARG A 359 11.41 -12.25 -22.87
C ARG A 359 12.92 -12.20 -23.03
N ASN A 360 13.43 -12.13 -24.26
CA ASN A 360 14.86 -12.06 -24.51
C ASN A 360 15.44 -10.70 -24.11
N ALA A 361 16.70 -10.70 -23.68
CA ALA A 361 17.49 -9.49 -23.45
C ALA A 361 18.05 -8.87 -24.75
N TYR A 362 17.57 -9.30 -25.92
CA TYR A 362 17.96 -8.80 -27.23
C TYR A 362 16.74 -8.61 -28.14
N ASP A 363 16.90 -7.74 -29.13
CA ASP A 363 15.87 -7.46 -30.13
C ASP A 363 15.63 -8.70 -31.00
N VAL A 364 14.37 -8.99 -31.31
CA VAL A 364 13.98 -10.09 -32.19
C VAL A 364 13.28 -9.53 -33.42
N ALA A 365 13.82 -9.85 -34.60
CA ALA A 365 13.30 -9.41 -35.89
C ALA A 365 12.92 -10.59 -36.78
N GLY A 366 12.13 -10.33 -37.82
CA GLY A 366 11.76 -11.33 -38.81
C GLY A 366 10.37 -11.91 -38.59
N ARG A 367 10.19 -13.17 -39.00
CA ARG A 367 8.91 -13.88 -39.00
C ARG A 367 8.50 -14.23 -37.57
N GLN A 368 7.38 -13.70 -37.09
CA GLN A 368 6.96 -13.81 -35.67
C GLN A 368 5.72 -14.68 -35.47
N LEU A 369 4.69 -14.51 -36.32
CA LEU A 369 3.36 -15.07 -36.09
C LEU A 369 2.77 -15.64 -37.38
N GLU A 370 2.20 -16.85 -37.29
CA GLU A 370 1.35 -17.37 -38.35
C GLU A 370 -0.06 -16.77 -38.27
N ALA A 371 -0.58 -16.34 -39.41
CA ALA A 371 -1.88 -15.71 -39.55
C ALA A 371 -2.85 -16.57 -40.39
N PRO A 372 -4.17 -16.45 -40.18
CA PRO A 372 -5.16 -17.12 -41.00
C PRO A 372 -5.07 -16.67 -42.46
N ALA A 373 -5.03 -17.62 -43.40
CA ALA A 373 -5.05 -17.33 -44.84
C ALA A 373 -6.47 -17.04 -45.39
N THR A 374 -7.25 -16.25 -44.64
CA THR A 374 -8.62 -15.88 -45.02
C THR A 374 -8.60 -14.63 -45.89
N ALA A 375 -9.31 -14.68 -47.03
CA ALA A 375 -9.40 -13.54 -47.94
C ALA A 375 -10.03 -12.31 -47.25
N GLY A 376 -9.47 -11.13 -47.51
CA GLY A 376 -10.00 -9.84 -47.01
C GLY A 376 -9.53 -9.42 -45.62
N LEU A 377 -8.73 -10.24 -44.91
CA LEU A 377 -8.13 -9.82 -43.64
C LEU A 377 -7.00 -8.81 -43.85
N ARG A 378 -6.95 -7.81 -42.97
CA ARG A 378 -5.87 -6.82 -42.84
C ARG A 378 -5.18 -7.00 -41.49
N PHE A 379 -3.89 -6.69 -41.44
CA PHE A 379 -3.03 -6.94 -40.28
C PHE A 379 -2.38 -5.62 -39.86
N PHE A 380 -2.55 -5.23 -38.61
CA PHE A 380 -2.03 -3.97 -38.09
C PHE A 380 -1.09 -4.24 -36.91
N ASP A 381 0.15 -3.75 -37.00
CA ASP A 381 1.03 -3.61 -35.86
C ASP A 381 0.56 -2.38 -35.07
N VAL A 382 -0.33 -2.64 -34.12
CA VAL A 382 -0.97 -1.61 -33.32
C VAL A 382 -0.06 -1.12 -32.20
N TYR A 383 1.08 -1.78 -31.95
CA TYR A 383 2.12 -1.26 -31.06
C TYR A 383 2.95 -0.17 -31.74
N HIS A 384 3.38 -0.38 -33.00
CA HIS A 384 4.15 0.61 -33.76
C HIS A 384 3.31 1.53 -34.66
N GLY A 385 1.99 1.35 -34.68
CA GLY A 385 1.07 2.23 -35.40
C GLY A 385 1.16 2.15 -36.92
N ARG A 386 1.28 0.93 -37.48
CA ARG A 386 1.39 0.69 -38.93
C ARG A 386 0.62 -0.55 -39.40
N GLU A 387 0.25 -0.56 -40.67
CA GLU A 387 -0.29 -1.76 -41.32
C GLU A 387 0.86 -2.68 -41.78
N LEU A 388 0.68 -3.99 -41.62
CA LEU A 388 1.63 -5.03 -42.00
C LEU A 388 1.18 -5.70 -43.30
N GLN A 389 2.17 -6.09 -44.11
CA GLN A 389 1.96 -6.99 -45.24
C GLN A 389 2.28 -8.42 -44.79
N ALA A 390 1.36 -9.34 -45.02
CA ALA A 390 1.58 -10.75 -44.71
C ALA A 390 2.34 -11.44 -45.85
N GLU A 391 3.38 -12.18 -45.51
CA GLU A 391 4.11 -13.04 -46.44
C GLU A 391 3.33 -14.35 -46.65
N ARG A 392 3.21 -14.80 -47.90
CA ARG A 392 2.70 -16.15 -48.19
C ARG A 392 3.84 -17.15 -48.08
N ASP A 393 3.66 -18.18 -47.25
CA ASP A 393 4.60 -19.30 -47.15
C ASP A 393 3.83 -20.61 -46.96
N GLY A 394 3.94 -21.50 -47.95
CA GLY A 394 2.99 -22.60 -48.11
C GLY A 394 1.55 -22.09 -48.14
N GLY A 395 0.58 -22.92 -47.76
CA GLY A 395 -0.82 -22.49 -47.63
C GLY A 395 -1.11 -21.51 -46.47
N ARG A 396 -0.09 -20.89 -45.86
CA ARG A 396 -0.20 -20.05 -44.65
C ARG A 396 0.24 -18.60 -44.92
N LEU A 397 -0.23 -17.70 -44.06
CA LEU A 397 0.25 -16.32 -44.00
C LEU A 397 1.17 -16.15 -42.81
N VAL A 398 2.24 -15.37 -42.95
CA VAL A 398 3.20 -15.09 -41.89
C VAL A 398 3.43 -13.60 -41.76
N LEU A 399 3.39 -13.13 -40.51
CA LEU A 399 3.62 -11.73 -40.16
C LEU A 399 5.07 -11.54 -39.74
N ASN A 400 5.69 -10.52 -40.34
CA ASN A 400 7.08 -10.17 -40.13
C ASN A 400 7.15 -8.79 -39.46
N PHE A 401 7.75 -8.72 -38.27
CA PHE A 401 7.91 -7.48 -37.50
C PHE A 401 8.99 -7.63 -36.42
N GLU A 402 9.43 -6.49 -35.91
CA GLU A 402 10.49 -6.36 -34.93
C GLU A 402 9.90 -6.16 -33.53
N MET A 403 10.58 -6.69 -32.52
CA MET A 403 10.27 -6.49 -31.11
C MET A 403 11.55 -6.17 -30.34
N GLU A 404 11.55 -5.05 -29.61
CA GLU A 404 12.66 -4.65 -28.74
C GLU A 404 12.95 -5.71 -27.67
N ALA A 405 14.20 -5.79 -27.22
CA ALA A 405 14.60 -6.55 -26.03
C ALA A 405 13.71 -6.21 -24.83
N LEU A 406 13.21 -7.24 -24.12
CA LEU A 406 12.28 -7.06 -22.99
C LEU A 406 11.04 -6.22 -23.33
N GLY A 407 10.71 -6.14 -24.62
CA GLY A 407 9.68 -5.27 -25.16
C GLY A 407 8.32 -5.95 -25.33
N TYR A 408 7.43 -5.20 -25.98
CA TYR A 408 6.01 -5.52 -26.15
C TYR A 408 5.67 -5.47 -27.65
N GLY A 409 4.63 -6.18 -28.05
CA GLY A 409 4.10 -6.16 -29.40
C GLY A 409 2.60 -6.38 -29.40
N ALA A 410 1.91 -5.86 -30.41
CA ALA A 410 0.47 -6.01 -30.51
C ALA A 410 0.03 -6.01 -31.97
N ILE A 411 -0.69 -7.06 -32.38
CA ILE A 411 -1.20 -7.20 -33.74
C ILE A 411 -2.73 -7.25 -33.72
N TYR A 412 -3.38 -6.34 -34.44
CA TYR A 412 -4.82 -6.37 -34.66
C TYR A 412 -5.15 -6.89 -36.06
N VAL A 413 -6.04 -7.87 -36.13
CA VAL A 413 -6.45 -8.52 -37.38
C VAL A 413 -7.94 -8.35 -37.57
N THR A 414 -8.34 -7.73 -38.69
CA THR A 414 -9.75 -7.51 -39.00
C THR A 414 -10.00 -7.42 -40.51
N ALA A 415 -11.21 -7.79 -40.94
CA ALA A 415 -11.68 -7.52 -42.30
C ALA A 415 -12.31 -6.12 -42.42
N GLN A 416 -12.70 -5.51 -41.30
CA GLN A 416 -13.46 -4.26 -41.25
C GLN A 416 -12.87 -3.36 -40.16
N PRO A 417 -11.75 -2.67 -40.46
CA PRO A 417 -11.20 -1.69 -39.52
C PRO A 417 -12.22 -0.57 -39.31
N ASP A 418 -12.41 -0.19 -38.04
CA ASP A 418 -13.27 0.93 -37.68
C ASP A 418 -12.66 2.28 -38.10
N ALA A 419 -13.47 3.34 -38.00
CA ALA A 419 -13.09 4.69 -38.39
C ALA A 419 -12.05 5.34 -37.46
N GLU A 420 -11.91 4.84 -36.22
CA GLU A 420 -11.00 5.40 -35.20
C GLU A 420 -9.58 4.82 -35.32
N LEU A 421 -9.45 3.64 -35.92
CA LEU A 421 -8.18 2.93 -36.06
C LEU A 421 -7.04 3.78 -36.66
N PRO A 422 -7.22 4.58 -37.74
CA PRO A 422 -6.14 5.41 -38.27
C PRO A 422 -5.60 6.46 -37.29
N ALA A 423 -6.49 7.09 -36.50
CA ALA A 423 -6.10 8.05 -35.47
C ALA A 423 -5.35 7.35 -34.34
N PHE A 424 -5.85 6.18 -33.91
CA PHE A 424 -5.18 5.34 -32.93
C PHE A 424 -3.77 4.91 -33.38
N LEU A 425 -3.62 4.44 -34.62
CA LEU A 425 -2.32 4.06 -35.20
C LEU A 425 -1.35 5.24 -35.23
N THR A 426 -1.83 6.45 -35.53
CA THR A 426 -0.99 7.66 -35.51
C THR A 426 -0.49 7.95 -34.09
N ARG A 427 -1.36 7.91 -33.09
CA ARG A 427 -0.99 8.08 -31.68
C ARG A 427 0.03 7.04 -31.22
N MET A 428 -0.18 5.77 -31.58
CA MET A 428 0.75 4.69 -31.21
C MET A 428 2.12 4.88 -31.87
N ARG A 429 2.15 5.23 -33.17
CA ARG A 429 3.39 5.53 -33.89
C ARG A 429 4.18 6.68 -33.26
N GLU A 430 3.50 7.73 -32.80
CA GLU A 430 4.11 8.85 -32.09
C GLU A 430 4.71 8.42 -30.75
N MET A 431 3.97 7.66 -29.94
CA MET A 431 4.48 7.14 -28.66
C MET A 431 5.64 6.16 -28.86
N SER A 432 5.57 5.29 -29.86
CA SER A 432 6.59 4.28 -30.15
C SER A 432 7.75 4.79 -30.99
N ALA A 433 7.78 6.06 -31.39
CA ALA A 433 8.85 6.62 -32.23
C ALA A 433 10.22 6.59 -31.52
N ARG A 434 10.21 6.65 -30.19
CA ARG A 434 11.37 6.50 -29.33
C ARG A 434 11.40 5.09 -28.75
N GLU A 435 12.54 4.39 -28.89
CA GLU A 435 12.74 3.05 -28.33
C GLU A 435 12.61 3.05 -26.79
N LEU A 436 12.00 2.01 -26.22
CA LEU A 436 11.83 1.86 -24.76
C LEU A 436 13.18 1.87 -24.04
N ARG A 437 14.20 1.19 -24.59
CA ARG A 437 15.54 1.11 -23.99
C ARG A 437 16.26 2.46 -23.83
N SER A 438 15.78 3.50 -24.52
CA SER A 438 16.36 4.84 -24.43
C SER A 438 15.83 5.66 -23.26
N TYR A 439 14.78 5.20 -22.56
CA TYR A 439 14.29 5.81 -21.33
C TYR A 439 15.09 5.31 -20.13
N ALA A 440 15.20 6.13 -19.08
CA ALA A 440 15.92 5.74 -17.87
C ALA A 440 15.18 4.60 -17.14
N GLN A 441 15.91 3.53 -16.83
CA GLN A 441 15.43 2.37 -16.06
C GLN A 441 15.98 2.36 -14.62
N GLU A 442 16.92 3.24 -14.30
CA GLU A 442 17.49 3.31 -12.95
C GLU A 442 16.48 3.87 -11.95
N TRP A 443 16.13 3.06 -10.95
CA TRP A 443 15.37 3.51 -9.79
C TRP A 443 16.24 4.36 -8.86
N LYS A 444 15.68 5.45 -8.32
CA LYS A 444 16.35 6.36 -7.40
C LYS A 444 15.51 6.58 -6.15
N ALA A 445 16.15 6.49 -4.99
CA ALA A 445 15.52 6.83 -3.73
C ALA A 445 15.25 8.34 -3.66
N LEU A 446 14.09 8.71 -3.13
CA LEU A 446 13.74 10.10 -2.89
C LEU A 446 14.49 10.62 -1.66
N GLY A 447 15.11 11.79 -1.78
CA GLY A 447 15.78 12.44 -0.67
C GLY A 447 14.77 13.07 0.28
N GLN A 448 15.00 12.93 1.59
CA GLN A 448 14.20 13.56 2.63
C GLN A 448 14.99 14.70 3.29
N THR A 449 14.27 15.72 3.72
CA THR A 449 14.82 16.84 4.48
C THR A 449 14.15 16.93 5.84
N ARG A 450 14.95 17.11 6.90
CA ARG A 450 14.42 17.40 8.24
C ARG A 450 13.91 18.84 8.28
N VAL A 451 12.69 19.04 8.77
CA VAL A 451 12.13 20.36 9.03
C VAL A 451 12.88 20.98 10.22
N GLU A 452 13.28 22.24 10.08
CA GLU A 452 14.01 22.95 11.12
C GLU A 452 13.14 23.16 12.36
N ILE A 453 13.70 22.89 13.54
CA ILE A 453 13.12 23.28 14.83
C ILE A 453 13.82 24.59 15.22
N PRO A 454 13.11 25.74 15.27
CA PRO A 454 13.72 27.00 15.67
C PRO A 454 14.31 26.93 17.08
N ALA A 455 15.43 27.60 17.29
CA ALA A 455 16.04 27.74 18.61
C ALA A 455 15.04 28.38 19.59
N ALA A 456 14.99 27.82 20.80
CA ALA A 456 14.23 28.37 21.90
C ALA A 456 14.97 29.57 22.51
N ARG A 457 14.25 30.32 23.36
CA ARG A 457 14.88 31.40 24.13
C ARG A 457 15.87 30.78 25.14
N ALA A 458 17.11 31.25 25.13
CA ALA A 458 18.12 30.83 26.09
C ALA A 458 17.66 31.12 27.53
N ALA A 459 17.66 30.08 28.37
CA ALA A 459 17.26 30.17 29.77
C ALA A 459 18.47 30.48 30.67
N THR A 460 18.48 31.64 31.32
CA THR A 460 19.59 32.08 32.18
C THR A 460 19.60 31.45 33.57
N ALA A 461 18.51 30.77 33.97
CA ALA A 461 18.37 30.05 35.23
C ALA A 461 17.57 28.76 35.00
N SER A 462 17.67 27.78 35.91
CA SER A 462 16.96 26.50 35.82
C SER A 462 15.45 26.73 35.98
N PRO A 463 14.64 26.62 34.91
CA PRO A 463 13.20 26.89 35.01
C PRO A 463 12.50 25.78 35.81
N GLU A 464 11.42 26.13 36.50
CA GLU A 464 10.61 25.15 37.23
C GLU A 464 10.09 24.06 36.28
N GLY A 465 10.21 22.80 36.69
CA GLY A 465 9.78 21.65 35.86
C GLY A 465 10.76 21.23 34.77
N TYR A 466 11.94 21.85 34.68
CA TYR A 466 13.00 21.49 33.74
C TYR A 466 14.22 20.88 34.45
N VAL A 467 14.88 19.97 33.74
CA VAL A 467 16.13 19.31 34.13
C VAL A 467 17.25 19.82 33.24
N LYS A 468 18.38 20.24 33.83
CA LYS A 468 19.56 20.63 33.08
C LYS A 468 20.28 19.39 32.55
N ILE A 469 20.40 19.28 31.24
CA ILE A 469 21.18 18.25 30.56
C ILE A 469 22.57 18.84 30.25
N PRO A 470 23.65 18.25 30.75
CA PRO A 470 24.99 18.80 30.56
C PRO A 470 25.44 18.69 29.09
N ALA A 471 26.34 19.57 28.66
CA ALA A 471 27.04 19.37 27.40
C ALA A 471 27.90 18.09 27.47
N GLY A 472 28.07 17.40 26.35
CA GLY A 472 28.85 16.17 26.34
C GLY A 472 28.98 15.51 24.98
N ARG A 473 29.84 14.48 24.92
CA ARG A 473 30.00 13.65 23.73
C ARG A 473 29.03 12.49 23.81
N PHE A 474 28.21 12.31 22.77
CA PHE A 474 27.17 11.31 22.75
C PHE A 474 27.23 10.48 21.47
N GLU A 475 27.26 9.16 21.64
CA GLU A 475 27.09 8.24 20.51
C GLU A 475 25.59 8.05 20.26
N PHE A 476 25.05 8.83 19.32
CA PHE A 476 23.68 8.65 18.87
C PHE A 476 23.59 7.41 17.99
N GLN A 477 22.91 6.39 18.49
CA GLN A 477 22.60 5.17 17.77
C GLN A 477 21.10 4.91 17.86
N VAL A 478 20.46 4.75 16.70
CA VAL A 478 19.00 4.60 16.62
C VAL A 478 18.58 3.73 15.43
N SER A 479 17.40 3.12 15.58
CA SER A 479 16.75 2.32 14.55
C SER A 479 15.25 2.59 14.47
N GLY A 480 14.71 2.80 13.27
CA GLY A 480 13.26 2.75 13.06
C GLY A 480 12.68 1.36 13.32
N ILE A 481 11.47 1.30 13.87
CA ILE A 481 10.76 0.05 14.19
C ILE A 481 9.65 -0.32 13.20
N MET A 482 9.43 0.48 12.14
CA MET A 482 8.46 0.18 11.09
C MET A 482 8.67 -1.25 10.58
N ILE A 483 7.58 -2.00 10.43
CA ILE A 483 7.64 -3.43 10.12
C ILE A 483 8.16 -3.68 8.70
N GLU A 484 7.84 -2.76 7.80
CA GLU A 484 8.00 -2.94 6.36
C GLU A 484 9.30 -2.34 5.81
N GLY A 485 9.78 -2.88 4.68
CA GLY A 485 10.91 -2.35 3.92
C GLY A 485 12.33 -2.73 4.39
N GLY A 486 12.50 -3.50 5.47
CA GLY A 486 13.84 -3.88 5.95
C GLY A 486 14.76 -2.67 6.19
N ASN A 487 16.07 -2.79 5.92
CA ASN A 487 17.04 -1.66 5.98
C ASN A 487 17.47 -1.20 4.58
N ASP A 488 16.55 -1.19 3.63
CA ASP A 488 16.82 -0.73 2.27
C ASP A 488 16.99 0.79 2.19
N VAL A 489 17.58 1.25 1.08
CA VAL A 489 17.71 2.68 0.76
C VAL A 489 16.32 3.30 0.56
N GLY A 490 16.06 4.45 1.17
CA GLY A 490 14.77 5.16 1.11
C GLY A 490 13.81 4.82 2.25
N VAL A 491 14.16 3.83 3.09
CA VAL A 491 13.34 3.41 4.23
C VAL A 491 13.55 4.34 5.41
N ASP A 492 12.50 4.58 6.19
CA ASP A 492 12.54 5.37 7.42
C ASP A 492 12.93 6.85 7.18
N VAL A 493 13.93 7.41 7.88
CA VAL A 493 14.28 8.85 7.82
C VAL A 493 15.71 9.11 7.36
N GLN A 494 15.99 10.31 6.84
CA GLN A 494 17.33 10.73 6.39
C GLN A 494 17.90 11.83 7.29
N TYR A 495 18.93 11.53 8.09
CA TYR A 495 19.55 12.54 8.95
C TYR A 495 20.49 13.46 8.16
N PRO A 496 20.73 14.70 8.66
CA PRO A 496 21.61 15.64 7.98
C PRO A 496 23.02 15.08 7.74
N GLY A 497 23.45 15.12 6.47
CA GLY A 497 24.74 14.62 6.01
C GLY A 497 24.73 13.16 5.53
N GLU A 498 23.60 12.46 5.63
CA GLU A 498 23.44 11.11 5.08
C GLU A 498 23.05 11.14 3.61
N PRO A 499 23.47 10.13 2.80
CA PRO A 499 23.18 10.10 1.37
C PRO A 499 21.73 9.71 1.04
N SER A 500 21.01 9.10 1.98
CA SER A 500 19.66 8.57 1.76
C SER A 500 18.99 8.23 3.08
N ALA A 501 17.66 8.21 3.13
CA ALA A 501 16.93 7.62 4.24
C ALA A 501 17.28 6.14 4.42
N ARG A 502 17.45 5.69 5.67
CA ARG A 502 17.70 4.29 6.06
C ARG A 502 17.12 4.03 7.44
N ARG A 503 17.06 2.76 7.87
CA ARG A 503 16.53 2.39 9.18
C ARG A 503 17.53 2.61 10.31
N HIS A 504 18.82 2.32 10.07
CA HIS A 504 19.84 2.32 11.12
C HIS A 504 20.79 3.50 10.99
N HIS A 505 21.00 4.21 12.10
CA HIS A 505 21.89 5.38 12.16
C HIS A 505 22.84 5.27 13.34
N ARG A 506 24.08 5.73 13.13
CA ARG A 506 25.10 5.83 14.17
C ARG A 506 26.00 7.03 13.90
N ARG A 507 26.09 7.94 14.86
CA ARG A 507 26.93 9.13 14.76
C ARG A 507 27.40 9.60 16.13
N MET A 508 28.66 10.05 16.20
CA MET A 508 29.15 10.79 17.36
C MET A 508 28.70 12.25 17.26
N LEU A 509 28.03 12.73 18.29
CA LEU A 509 27.51 14.10 18.40
C LEU A 509 28.21 14.82 19.55
N GLU A 510 28.53 16.09 19.31
CA GLU A 510 28.92 17.03 20.36
C GLU A 510 27.64 17.73 20.82
N MET A 511 27.10 17.29 21.95
CA MET A 511 25.85 17.79 22.50
C MET A 511 26.09 19.11 23.23
N PRO A 512 25.44 20.22 22.84
CA PRO A 512 25.38 21.39 23.70
C PRO A 512 24.62 21.03 24.98
N GLY A 513 24.82 21.83 26.03
CA GLY A 513 23.93 21.74 27.19
C GLY A 513 22.57 22.33 26.82
N PHE A 514 21.50 21.82 27.42
CA PHE A 514 20.14 22.32 27.24
C PHE A 514 19.31 21.99 28.48
N TYR A 515 18.08 22.51 28.56
CA TYR A 515 17.10 22.06 29.52
C TYR A 515 16.03 21.21 28.83
N LEU A 516 15.59 20.14 29.47
CA LEU A 516 14.45 19.34 29.03
C LEU A 516 13.40 19.29 30.13
N MET A 517 12.11 19.40 29.78
CA MET A 517 11.04 19.22 30.76
C MET A 517 11.17 17.84 31.42
N LYS A 518 11.07 17.83 32.76
CA LYS A 518 11.15 16.62 33.57
C LYS A 518 10.07 15.60 33.17
N HIS A 519 8.87 16.10 32.88
CA HIS A 519 7.67 15.35 32.53
C HIS A 519 7.10 15.81 31.18
N PRO A 520 6.30 14.97 30.48
CA PRO A 520 5.47 15.43 29.37
C PRO A 520 4.56 16.61 29.78
N VAL A 521 4.18 17.44 28.82
CA VAL A 521 3.27 18.56 29.06
C VAL A 521 1.94 18.04 29.59
N THR A 522 1.46 18.60 30.70
CA THR A 522 0.21 18.16 31.33
C THR A 522 -1.00 18.91 30.81
N ASN A 523 -2.20 18.36 31.02
CA ASN A 523 -3.45 19.05 30.71
C ASN A 523 -3.57 20.41 31.41
N ALA A 524 -3.13 20.53 32.66
CA ALA A 524 -3.14 21.81 33.38
C ALA A 524 -2.18 22.84 32.76
N GLN A 525 -1.01 22.40 32.29
CA GLN A 525 -0.08 23.28 31.58
C GLN A 525 -0.65 23.71 30.23
N PHE A 526 -1.19 22.78 29.44
CA PHE A 526 -1.84 23.09 28.17
C PHE A 526 -3.06 23.99 28.34
N LYS A 527 -3.83 23.83 29.42
CA LYS A 527 -4.96 24.71 29.76
C LYS A 527 -4.53 26.15 29.98
N LYS A 528 -3.38 26.39 30.62
CA LYS A 528 -2.80 27.74 30.76
C LYS A 528 -2.48 28.36 29.40
N PHE A 529 -1.94 27.57 28.47
CA PHE A 529 -1.72 28.01 27.10
C PHE A 529 -3.03 28.40 26.41
N MET A 530 -4.04 27.53 26.48
CA MET A 530 -5.36 27.79 25.91
C MET A 530 -6.00 29.05 26.50
N ASP A 531 -5.94 29.23 27.82
CA ASP A 531 -6.51 30.39 28.50
C ASP A 531 -5.78 31.69 28.15
N ALA A 532 -4.44 31.65 28.06
CA ALA A 532 -3.64 32.82 27.77
C ALA A 532 -3.72 33.28 26.31
N THR A 533 -3.91 32.35 25.38
CA THR A 533 -3.81 32.64 23.93
C THR A 533 -5.15 32.59 23.21
N GLN A 534 -6.16 31.96 23.80
CA GLN A 534 -7.41 31.60 23.13
C GLN A 534 -7.14 30.79 21.86
N TYR A 535 -6.10 29.94 21.88
CA TYR A 535 -5.70 29.14 20.74
C TYR A 535 -6.84 28.28 20.22
N HIS A 536 -7.03 28.30 18.91
CA HIS A 536 -7.95 27.41 18.21
C HIS A 536 -7.28 26.99 16.89
N PRO A 537 -7.03 25.69 16.68
CA PRO A 537 -6.45 25.25 15.42
C PRO A 537 -7.47 25.43 14.30
N ALA A 538 -7.02 25.77 13.09
CA ALA A 538 -7.93 25.96 11.96
C ALA A 538 -8.63 24.66 11.49
N ASP A 539 -8.22 23.51 12.02
CA ASP A 539 -8.92 22.23 11.93
C ASP A 539 -8.93 21.67 13.35
N ASP A 540 -10.10 21.65 13.98
CA ASP A 540 -10.32 21.25 15.36
C ASP A 540 -10.85 19.83 15.51
N HIS A 541 -10.94 19.07 14.40
CA HIS A 541 -11.34 17.66 14.46
C HIS A 541 -10.35 16.88 15.33
N ASN A 542 -10.87 16.11 16.27
CA ASN A 542 -10.12 15.41 17.32
C ASN A 542 -9.25 16.30 18.21
N PHE A 543 -9.26 17.63 18.12
CA PHE A 543 -8.46 18.50 18.98
C PHE A 543 -8.92 18.40 20.42
N LEU A 544 -8.01 17.95 21.31
CA LEU A 544 -8.31 17.72 22.72
C LEU A 544 -9.58 16.86 22.90
N ARG A 545 -9.76 15.80 22.12
CA ARG A 545 -10.99 14.98 22.03
C ARG A 545 -11.58 14.58 23.40
N ASP A 546 -10.72 14.32 24.38
CA ASP A 546 -11.10 13.91 25.73
C ASP A 546 -11.60 15.09 26.61
N TRP A 547 -11.28 16.32 26.25
CA TRP A 547 -11.77 17.52 26.92
C TRP A 547 -13.24 17.77 26.61
N LYS A 548 -13.93 18.44 27.52
CA LYS A 548 -15.34 18.82 27.40
C LYS A 548 -15.51 20.29 27.75
N ASN A 549 -16.23 21.02 26.91
CA ASN A 549 -16.52 22.45 27.12
C ASN A 549 -15.26 23.29 27.39
N GLY A 550 -14.17 23.00 26.66
CA GLY A 550 -12.90 23.71 26.79
C GLY A 550 -12.08 23.36 28.04
N ASN A 551 -12.42 22.30 28.78
CA ASN A 551 -11.69 21.88 29.97
C ASN A 551 -11.39 20.38 29.98
N TYR A 552 -10.27 19.99 30.61
CA TYR A 552 -9.92 18.58 30.79
C TYR A 552 -10.84 17.91 31.83
N PRO A 553 -11.03 16.58 31.77
CA PRO A 553 -11.85 15.86 32.75
C PRO A 553 -11.37 16.06 34.20
N GLU A 554 -12.29 15.99 35.16
CA GLU A 554 -11.94 16.12 36.58
C GLU A 554 -10.86 15.10 36.99
N GLY A 555 -9.84 15.56 37.73
CA GLY A 555 -8.69 14.73 38.12
C GLY A 555 -7.63 14.52 37.03
N TRP A 556 -7.77 15.11 35.83
CA TRP A 556 -6.80 14.92 34.73
C TRP A 556 -5.73 16.01 34.65
N ALA A 557 -5.68 16.93 35.61
CA ALA A 557 -4.76 18.07 35.62
C ALA A 557 -3.29 17.67 35.43
N GLN A 558 -2.86 16.55 36.05
CA GLN A 558 -1.48 16.04 36.00
C GLN A 558 -1.28 14.92 34.98
N LYS A 559 -2.29 14.62 34.16
CA LYS A 559 -2.13 13.69 33.04
C LYS A 559 -1.48 14.40 31.86
N PRO A 560 -0.69 13.69 31.03
CA PRO A 560 -0.12 14.26 29.82
C PRO A 560 -1.26 14.70 28.90
N VAL A 561 -1.08 15.84 28.24
CA VAL A 561 -1.99 16.25 27.17
C VAL A 561 -1.77 15.35 25.96
N THR A 562 -2.87 14.84 25.41
CA THR A 562 -2.91 14.04 24.18
C THR A 562 -3.95 14.64 23.23
N TRP A 563 -4.18 14.01 22.07
CA TRP A 563 -5.07 14.56 21.04
C TRP A 563 -4.64 15.96 20.56
N VAL A 564 -3.32 16.14 20.45
CA VAL A 564 -2.64 17.34 19.95
C VAL A 564 -1.76 16.93 18.77
N SER A 565 -1.85 17.68 17.67
CA SER A 565 -1.02 17.45 16.49
C SER A 565 0.40 17.97 16.73
N LEU A 566 1.31 17.69 15.79
CA LEU A 566 2.64 18.28 15.81
C LEU A 566 2.58 19.82 15.76
N GLU A 567 1.64 20.37 14.99
CA GLU A 567 1.40 21.82 14.89
C GLU A 567 0.88 22.40 16.22
N ASP A 568 -0.03 21.72 16.91
CA ASP A 568 -0.53 22.13 18.23
C ASP A 568 0.60 22.14 19.27
N ALA A 569 1.45 21.11 19.26
CA ALA A 569 2.62 20.98 20.14
C ALA A 569 3.66 22.09 19.91
N ARG A 570 3.91 22.43 18.63
CA ARG A 570 4.79 23.56 18.25
C ARG A 570 4.20 24.90 18.69
N ALA A 571 2.90 25.10 18.55
CA ALA A 571 2.22 26.32 19.00
C ALA A 571 2.34 26.52 20.51
N TYR A 572 2.13 25.46 21.30
CA TYR A 572 2.36 25.47 22.74
C TYR A 572 3.83 25.78 23.07
N ALA A 573 4.78 25.09 22.43
CA ALA A 573 6.20 25.26 22.70
C ALA A 573 6.64 26.71 22.44
N ALA A 574 6.22 27.29 21.31
CA ALA A 574 6.50 28.68 20.97
C ALA A 574 5.92 29.67 22.01
N TRP A 575 4.68 29.46 22.46
CA TRP A 575 4.08 30.27 23.52
C TRP A 575 4.85 30.17 24.84
N ALA A 576 5.32 28.98 25.19
CA ALA A 576 6.13 28.74 26.38
C ALA A 576 7.57 29.28 26.26
N GLY A 577 7.95 29.87 25.11
CA GLY A 577 9.32 30.31 24.83
C GLY A 577 10.30 29.15 24.65
N ALA A 578 9.78 27.96 24.39
CA ALA A 578 10.48 26.69 24.27
C ALA A 578 10.40 26.13 22.84
N ARG A 579 10.95 24.93 22.65
CA ARG A 579 10.85 24.17 21.40
C ARG A 579 10.58 22.70 21.68
N LEU A 580 10.23 21.93 20.66
CA LEU A 580 10.29 20.47 20.75
C LEU A 580 11.76 20.02 20.80
N PRO A 581 12.09 18.94 21.54
CA PRO A 581 13.44 18.39 21.49
C PRO A 581 13.69 17.74 20.13
N HIS A 582 14.92 17.84 19.67
CA HIS A 582 15.39 16.92 18.64
C HIS A 582 15.46 15.50 19.20
N GLU A 583 15.35 14.50 18.34
CA GLU A 583 15.40 13.09 18.72
C GLU A 583 16.69 12.72 19.44
N TRP A 584 17.85 13.22 18.98
CA TRP A 584 19.12 12.92 19.63
C TRP A 584 19.25 13.61 21.00
N GLU A 585 18.62 14.77 21.20
CA GLU A 585 18.53 15.42 22.52
C GLU A 585 17.64 14.62 23.47
N TRP A 586 16.52 14.13 22.95
CA TRP A 586 15.62 13.25 23.68
C TRP A 586 16.35 11.96 24.11
N GLN A 587 17.07 11.32 23.18
CA GLN A 587 17.80 10.08 23.47
C GLN A 587 18.92 10.34 24.45
N TYR A 588 19.71 11.40 24.27
CA TYR A 588 20.78 11.75 25.19
C TYR A 588 20.25 11.99 26.61
N ALA A 589 19.15 12.74 26.75
CA ALA A 589 18.52 13.00 28.04
C ALA A 589 17.99 11.73 28.71
N ALA A 590 17.59 10.71 27.94
CA ALA A 590 17.13 9.43 28.44
C ALA A 590 18.28 8.44 28.75
N GLN A 591 19.33 8.43 27.93
CA GLN A 591 20.35 7.39 27.88
C GLN A 591 21.63 7.78 28.64
N GLY A 592 22.00 9.06 28.65
CA GLY A 592 23.36 9.47 29.02
C GLY A 592 24.38 8.98 27.98
N THR A 593 25.54 8.50 28.43
CA THR A 593 26.66 8.12 27.55
C THR A 593 27.11 6.66 27.69
N ASP A 594 26.39 5.84 28.45
CA ASP A 594 26.79 4.46 28.77
C ASP A 594 26.13 3.40 27.87
N GLY A 595 25.32 3.82 26.90
CA GLY A 595 24.67 2.93 25.94
C GLY A 595 23.53 2.09 26.50
N ARG A 596 22.98 2.43 27.69
CA ARG A 596 21.81 1.74 28.27
C ARG A 596 20.62 1.69 27.30
N LEU A 597 19.85 0.60 27.36
CA LEU A 597 18.70 0.40 26.48
C LEU A 597 17.41 1.02 27.03
N TYR A 598 17.33 1.26 28.34
CA TYR A 598 16.19 1.87 29.01
C TYR A 598 16.68 3.02 29.90
N PRO A 599 15.85 4.03 30.25
CA PRO A 599 16.28 5.15 31.09
C PRO A 599 17.00 4.74 32.39
N TRP A 600 16.50 3.67 33.01
CA TRP A 600 16.99 3.15 34.28
C TRP A 600 18.16 2.15 34.15
N GLY A 601 18.48 1.63 32.96
CA GLY A 601 19.58 0.68 32.79
C GLY A 601 19.50 -0.21 31.55
N ALA A 602 20.29 -1.28 31.53
CA ALA A 602 20.38 -2.20 30.40
C ALA A 602 19.18 -3.18 30.31
N GLU A 603 18.62 -3.58 31.45
CA GLU A 603 17.54 -4.56 31.54
C GLU A 603 16.16 -3.89 31.72
N PHE A 604 15.13 -4.48 31.12
CA PHE A 604 13.77 -3.97 31.23
C PHE A 604 13.21 -4.16 32.64
N ASP A 605 12.63 -3.10 33.22
CA ASP A 605 11.92 -3.13 34.51
C ASP A 605 10.45 -2.72 34.30
N ALA A 606 9.54 -3.67 34.46
CA ALA A 606 8.10 -3.41 34.31
C ALA A 606 7.52 -2.48 35.39
N SER A 607 8.21 -2.31 36.54
CA SER A 607 7.80 -1.39 37.60
C SER A 607 8.19 0.07 37.34
N ALA A 608 9.01 0.31 36.32
CA ALA A 608 9.48 1.63 35.91
C ALA A 608 8.58 2.31 34.86
N VAL A 609 7.54 1.62 34.39
CA VAL A 609 6.58 2.10 33.38
C VAL A 609 5.14 1.76 33.78
N PRO A 610 4.14 2.44 33.20
CA PRO A 610 2.75 2.00 33.33
C PRO A 610 2.54 0.55 32.88
N PRO A 611 1.62 -0.20 33.51
CA PRO A 611 1.23 -1.52 33.04
C PRO A 611 0.84 -1.49 31.56
N LYS A 612 1.06 -2.57 30.81
CA LYS A 612 0.65 -2.61 29.41
C LYS A 612 -0.87 -2.72 29.32
N GLU A 613 -1.48 -2.00 28.39
CA GLU A 613 -2.89 -2.09 28.00
C GLU A 613 -2.98 -2.81 26.66
N THR A 614 -3.63 -3.96 26.62
CA THR A 614 -3.71 -4.81 25.42
C THR A 614 -5.14 -4.98 24.90
N GLY A 615 -6.12 -4.45 25.63
CA GLY A 615 -7.53 -4.57 25.31
C GLY A 615 -8.00 -3.64 24.19
N ARG A 616 -9.28 -3.74 23.85
CA ARG A 616 -9.96 -2.90 22.84
C ARG A 616 -10.45 -1.56 23.39
N THR A 617 -10.09 -1.27 24.64
CA THR A 617 -10.39 -0.04 25.37
C THR A 617 -9.11 0.43 26.03
N VAL A 618 -8.91 1.74 26.11
CA VAL A 618 -7.73 2.32 26.76
C VAL A 618 -8.15 3.11 27.98
N ARG A 619 -7.52 2.79 29.11
CA ARG A 619 -7.61 3.58 30.33
C ARG A 619 -6.88 4.92 30.17
N ALA A 620 -7.27 5.91 30.96
CA ALA A 620 -6.57 7.19 30.98
C ALA A 620 -5.08 7.02 31.36
N PRO A 621 -4.17 7.86 30.83
CA PRO A 621 -2.78 7.85 31.25
C PRO A 621 -2.63 8.06 32.76
N SER A 622 -1.59 7.48 33.35
CA SER A 622 -1.22 7.80 34.73
C SER A 622 -0.78 9.27 34.85
N ASP A 623 -0.88 9.83 36.05
CA ASP A 623 -0.34 11.17 36.30
C ASP A 623 1.17 11.19 36.08
N VAL A 624 1.72 12.34 35.66
CA VAL A 624 3.17 12.52 35.56
C VAL A 624 3.83 12.39 36.92
N GLY A 625 5.04 11.81 36.98
CA GLY A 625 5.75 11.51 38.22
C GLY A 625 5.26 10.26 38.95
N ALA A 626 4.33 9.49 38.38
CA ALA A 626 3.85 8.24 38.98
C ALA A 626 4.89 7.11 38.93
N TYR A 627 5.91 7.21 38.05
CA TYR A 627 6.94 6.18 37.86
C TYR A 627 8.36 6.74 38.07
N PRO A 628 8.72 7.18 39.29
CA PRO A 628 10.02 7.79 39.55
C PRO A 628 11.20 6.82 39.36
N LYS A 629 10.97 5.50 39.42
CA LYS A 629 11.96 4.47 39.07
C LYS A 629 12.32 4.49 37.57
N GLY A 630 11.47 5.08 36.75
CA GLY A 630 11.69 5.26 35.31
C GLY A 630 12.57 6.46 34.96
N ALA A 631 13.12 7.17 35.95
CA ALA A 631 13.98 8.33 35.72
C ALA A 631 15.25 7.96 34.94
N SER A 632 15.66 8.86 34.05
CA SER A 632 16.93 8.80 33.33
C SER A 632 18.12 9.12 34.24
N PRO A 633 19.38 8.94 33.79
CA PRO A 633 20.58 9.35 34.55
C PRO A 633 20.57 10.81 35.01
N PHE A 634 19.87 11.67 34.25
CA PHE A 634 19.78 13.09 34.51
C PHE A 634 18.54 13.46 35.36
N GLY A 635 17.67 12.49 35.66
CA GLY A 635 16.46 12.71 36.47
C GLY A 635 15.21 13.09 35.67
N VAL A 636 15.23 12.87 34.35
CA VAL A 636 14.05 13.07 33.49
C VAL A 636 13.16 11.83 33.59
N GLU A 637 11.88 12.01 33.87
CA GLU A 637 10.92 10.93 34.11
C GLU A 637 9.99 10.70 32.90
N GLU A 638 9.33 9.53 32.88
CA GLU A 638 8.42 9.06 31.83
C GLU A 638 8.97 9.24 30.40
N MET A 639 10.27 8.98 30.22
CA MET A 639 10.87 8.94 28.89
C MET A 639 10.28 7.78 28.07
N VAL A 640 9.96 6.63 28.68
CA VAL A 640 9.40 5.49 27.94
C VAL A 640 8.11 4.97 28.56
N GLY A 641 7.23 4.38 27.73
CA GLY A 641 6.06 3.60 28.16
C GLY A 641 4.84 4.37 28.64
N HIS A 642 4.83 5.70 28.51
CA HIS A 642 3.69 6.54 28.93
C HIS A 642 2.89 6.95 27.69
N VAL A 643 3.20 8.09 27.09
CA VAL A 643 2.70 8.48 25.77
C VAL A 643 3.88 8.62 24.81
N TRP A 644 3.63 8.38 23.52
CA TRP A 644 4.58 8.76 22.47
C TRP A 644 4.83 10.26 22.51
N GLN A 645 6.03 10.68 22.11
CA GLN A 645 6.43 12.09 22.21
C GLN A 645 6.90 12.60 20.85
N TRP A 646 6.28 13.70 20.40
CA TRP A 646 6.68 14.44 19.20
C TRP A 646 8.12 14.95 19.29
N THR A 647 8.94 14.69 18.26
CA THR A 647 10.28 15.28 18.10
C THR A 647 10.45 15.96 16.74
N ASP A 648 11.25 15.38 15.85
CA ASP A 648 11.60 15.89 14.54
C ASP A 648 10.54 15.55 13.49
N GLU A 649 10.46 16.38 12.46
CA GLU A 649 9.67 16.13 11.26
C GLU A 649 10.59 16.02 10.06
N TYR A 650 10.27 15.11 9.15
CA TYR A 650 10.94 14.89 7.89
C TYR A 650 9.93 15.02 6.75
N THR A 651 10.39 15.57 5.64
CA THR A 651 9.56 15.75 4.45
C THR A 651 10.33 15.46 3.17
N ASP A 652 9.62 14.86 2.22
CA ASP A 652 10.01 14.76 0.81
C ASP A 652 8.84 15.21 -0.07
N GLU A 653 8.98 15.07 -1.39
CA GLU A 653 7.96 15.48 -2.37
C GLU A 653 6.59 14.82 -2.16
N HIS A 654 6.54 13.58 -1.66
CA HIS A 654 5.32 12.79 -1.51
C HIS A 654 4.86 12.63 -0.07
N THR A 655 5.74 12.68 0.92
CA THR A 655 5.43 12.29 2.29
C THR A 655 5.91 13.34 3.30
N ARG A 656 5.16 13.46 4.40
CA ARG A 656 5.61 14.04 5.67
C ARG A 656 5.56 12.97 6.76
N ALA A 657 6.54 12.95 7.63
CA ALA A 657 6.55 12.05 8.78
C ALA A 657 7.18 12.71 9.99
N ALA A 658 6.65 12.42 11.17
CA ALA A 658 7.28 12.76 12.44
C ALA A 658 8.00 11.55 13.02
N VAL A 659 9.10 11.81 13.72
CA VAL A 659 9.67 10.84 14.62
C VAL A 659 8.95 10.89 15.96
N LEU A 660 8.54 9.72 16.43
CA LEU A 660 7.96 9.50 17.74
C LEU A 660 8.92 8.72 18.62
N ARG A 661 9.05 9.17 19.88
CA ARG A 661 9.94 8.58 20.87
C ARG A 661 9.20 8.06 22.09
N GLY A 662 9.78 7.06 22.74
CA GLY A 662 9.37 6.58 24.07
C GLY A 662 8.33 5.46 24.11
N GLY A 663 7.56 5.28 23.05
CA GLY A 663 6.45 4.33 23.09
C GLY A 663 5.30 4.78 24.00
N SER A 664 4.25 3.97 24.03
CA SER A 664 3.11 4.18 24.93
C SER A 664 2.77 2.92 25.73
N TYR A 665 1.90 3.05 26.72
CA TYR A 665 1.41 1.90 27.49
C TYR A 665 0.41 1.03 26.72
N TYR A 666 0.00 1.38 25.50
CA TYR A 666 -0.98 0.63 24.72
C TYR A 666 -0.33 -0.24 23.65
N TRP A 667 -0.68 -1.52 23.65
CA TRP A 667 -0.22 -2.55 22.72
C TRP A 667 -1.40 -3.39 22.23
N PRO A 668 -2.14 -2.92 21.22
CA PRO A 668 -3.24 -3.69 20.65
C PRO A 668 -2.72 -5.06 20.20
N GLN A 669 -3.52 -6.09 20.48
CA GLN A 669 -3.20 -7.47 20.14
C GLN A 669 -4.05 -7.94 18.95
N GLY A 670 -3.64 -9.03 18.32
CA GLY A 670 -4.41 -9.70 17.26
C GLY A 670 -3.82 -9.53 15.85
N SER A 671 -2.91 -8.56 15.66
CA SER A 671 -2.23 -8.40 14.38
C SER A 671 -0.82 -7.85 14.56
N ALA A 672 0.13 -8.39 13.79
CA ALA A 672 1.46 -7.80 13.69
C ALA A 672 1.41 -6.43 12.98
N TRP A 673 0.36 -6.13 12.21
CA TRP A 673 0.25 -4.90 11.41
C TRP A 673 -0.01 -3.62 12.21
N TYR A 674 -0.24 -3.69 13.52
CA TYR A 674 -0.40 -2.45 14.29
C TYR A 674 0.90 -1.65 14.34
N PHE A 675 0.75 -0.33 14.54
CA PHE A 675 1.85 0.59 14.72
C PHE A 675 2.79 0.01 15.79
N PRO A 676 4.02 -0.36 15.39
CA PRO A 676 4.95 -1.03 16.29
C PRO A 676 5.28 -0.11 17.45
N ASN A 677 5.50 -0.69 18.63
CA ASN A 677 5.75 0.07 19.85
C ASN A 677 7.03 -0.43 20.52
N THR A 678 7.72 0.46 21.23
CA THR A 678 9.05 0.22 21.77
C THR A 678 9.25 0.94 23.09
N TYR A 679 10.03 0.34 23.98
CA TYR A 679 10.58 1.01 25.17
C TYR A 679 12.09 1.20 25.10
N LYS A 680 12.74 0.78 24.02
CA LYS A 680 14.19 0.92 23.91
C LYS A 680 14.57 2.32 23.46
N LEU A 681 15.60 2.87 24.07
CA LEU A 681 16.10 4.22 23.81
C LEU A 681 16.80 4.35 22.45
N ASN A 682 17.16 3.25 21.79
CA ASN A 682 17.76 3.27 20.47
C ASN A 682 16.74 2.89 19.37
N GLU A 683 15.45 3.02 19.65
CA GLU A 683 14.36 2.71 18.71
C GLU A 683 13.39 3.89 18.60
N HIS A 684 12.86 4.14 17.40
CA HIS A 684 11.88 5.20 17.13
C HIS A 684 10.75 4.75 16.21
N GLY A 685 9.57 5.34 16.39
CA GLY A 685 8.45 5.20 15.46
C GLY A 685 8.48 6.29 14.40
N LYS A 686 8.27 5.93 13.13
CA LYS A 686 8.01 6.88 12.04
C LYS A 686 6.51 6.99 11.83
N TYR A 687 5.94 8.12 12.21
CA TYR A 687 4.50 8.40 12.12
C TYR A 687 4.22 9.24 10.89
N LEU A 688 3.46 8.70 9.93
CA LEU A 688 3.15 9.44 8.70
C LEU A 688 2.11 10.54 9.01
N LEU A 689 2.32 11.72 8.45
CA LEU A 689 1.49 12.90 8.68
C LEU A 689 0.69 13.23 7.43
N MET A 690 -0.61 13.48 7.60
CA MET A 690 -1.49 13.99 6.55
C MET A 690 -2.04 15.36 6.93
N ALA A 691 -2.82 15.40 8.00
CA ALA A 691 -3.59 16.54 8.45
C ALA A 691 -3.92 16.40 9.95
N PRO A 692 -4.03 17.53 10.69
CA PRO A 692 -4.30 17.49 12.14
C PRO A 692 -5.52 16.65 12.54
N ALA A 693 -6.61 16.65 11.75
CA ALA A 693 -7.78 15.79 11.97
C ALA A 693 -7.43 14.31 12.19
N LYS A 694 -6.54 13.76 11.35
CA LYS A 694 -6.10 12.36 11.39
C LYS A 694 -4.93 12.15 12.34
N ASP A 695 -3.97 13.08 12.33
CA ASP A 695 -2.68 12.93 12.99
C ASP A 695 -2.75 13.01 14.53
N ARG A 696 -3.78 13.68 15.06
CA ARG A 696 -4.05 13.70 16.50
C ARG A 696 -4.40 12.31 17.01
N SER A 697 -3.73 11.90 18.09
CA SER A 697 -3.89 10.57 18.68
C SER A 697 -4.03 10.65 20.19
N GLY A 698 -4.81 9.72 20.75
CA GLY A 698 -5.02 9.63 22.20
C GLY A 698 -3.80 9.17 23.00
N LEU A 699 -2.72 8.75 22.32
CA LEU A 699 -1.50 8.24 22.94
C LEU A 699 -0.22 8.90 22.45
N ILE A 700 -0.36 10.06 21.78
CA ILE A 700 0.76 10.93 21.46
C ILE A 700 0.61 12.24 22.22
N GLY A 701 1.65 12.63 22.94
CA GLY A 701 1.84 13.92 23.57
C GLY A 701 3.21 14.49 23.22
N PHE A 702 3.75 15.33 24.08
CA PHE A 702 5.07 15.93 23.86
C PHE A 702 5.67 16.47 25.15
N ARG A 703 6.95 16.85 25.07
CA ARG A 703 7.66 17.63 26.08
C ARG A 703 8.47 18.72 25.40
N CYS A 704 8.84 19.76 26.14
CA CYS A 704 9.61 20.88 25.58
C CYS A 704 11.07 20.88 26.04
N ALA A 705 11.93 21.48 25.23
CA ALA A 705 13.32 21.79 25.52
C ALA A 705 13.56 23.31 25.47
N LEU A 706 14.59 23.76 26.18
CA LEU A 706 15.10 25.14 26.13
C LEU A 706 16.62 25.10 25.88
N ASP A 707 17.10 26.05 25.11
CA ASP A 707 18.53 26.21 24.86
C ASP A 707 19.24 26.88 26.05
N LEU A 708 20.54 26.62 26.22
CA LEU A 708 21.40 27.21 27.27
C LEU A 708 22.26 28.36 26.75
#